data_AF-A0A5D4JKV3-F1
#
_entry.id   AF-A0A5D4JKV3-F1
#
_cell.length_a   1.000
_cell.length_b   1.000
_cell.length_c   1.000
_cell.angle_alpha   90.00
_cell.angle_beta   90.00
_cell.angle_gamma   90.00
#
_symmetry.space_group_name_H-M   'P 1'
#
loop_
_entity.id
_entity.type
_entity.pdbx_description
1 polymer ?
#
loop_
_entity_poly.entity_id
_entity_poly.type
_entity_poly.pdbx_seq_one_letter_code
_entity_poly.pdbx_strand_id
1 'polypeptide(L)'
;MRPDPGQGRGGLDPHRLAEVIVAAGSGRRRGSGYRVSAGAVLTAAHVVSDATEVVVRCDADRPGEWSAPATVAWLDKGSDLAVLSLTPSAGVPASIAQARFGRIADDRHGVFGVHAAGFPLWKRRRRPDGVYFRELHQADGTVAALSNLRTRTLEMTVTPAGADPDPGVSPWAGMSGAAVWAGSRIVGVVAEHHRSEGMGRLTAVRLDQAVHKLGPADRAEFSRLTGFPATADLPFAVPSGSGESAGEEDPEVRVVGVPVAHGIELFKNRTHETDLITGHLSDPTTRMVTVIGRRGMGKSALAAKVMDLLDRGAWPGTAPGPAPSGLVNLSTRTTGISLERLFHDCARLLGPEPEARLRAAWTAGGTVHDRLDQLHSALGGRLIVVLLDNLEDLLHDDGSIADEGLAVFLDWLFRTRATPRLLVTSQVPVRLAPELRRFTAQVELSKGLGAAEAAALLRELDRDGSLGIADLSDDELLNAAVHVHGVPRALELLVGAVAGDALMLPTLGDVLKDFTHRHDVVAYLAQDRYRRLDESARSVLGVLAALRTRVRQSEVEEILNGLDPDLPVAPALTSLVRMHLVSVDRASRTLALHPMDADLAYAQMPSHGSFGRQTVERRLASWYAGRRRPDDTWRSPEDLEAHRRQFEHLVRADDHDAAARVLNEMSEWLVWHGSVLSAVSMHLTVRGHITDDQVRLAHTVAYGHARLSAGPMEQAVDLFTEAVELAERLGERSQLQNALFGLGDAHRQLGNLDTTVELLTRAAGLAGELGDTEREEHALLSLSLTHSYLGDGERALEGAERLAAIADASGDLLTTARAGNARTIALLTLCRWQDTIAAGAETVRAYRASGTPEAIAYALNAQGIAFVALDAPAEGASLLEEACHEASLMENPRSEGVCLLNLSWAYWCDGRHQQSADTAERAATVLRIAGSAEEEAARSLAEAARVRSRAPQDAAAALRRAAAALDGNAEIVAPAWLTDHADRLAARADPAAGAQHDG
;
A
#
# COMPACT_ATOMS: atom_id res chain seq x y z
N MET A 1 29.42 12.80 -30.86
CA MET A 1 29.00 11.47 -31.36
C MET A 1 27.48 11.49 -31.41
N ARG A 2 26.86 11.49 -32.61
CA ARG A 2 25.39 11.38 -32.72
C ARG A 2 24.99 9.97 -32.25
N PRO A 3 23.94 9.80 -31.44
CA PRO A 3 23.49 8.48 -31.07
C PRO A 3 23.03 7.73 -32.33
N ASP A 4 23.42 6.45 -32.38
CA ASP A 4 23.04 5.48 -33.40
C ASP A 4 21.50 5.32 -33.42
N PRO A 5 20.80 5.50 -34.55
CA PRO A 5 19.34 5.38 -34.62
C PRO A 5 18.81 3.94 -34.42
N GLY A 6 19.69 2.96 -34.21
CA GLY A 6 19.36 1.54 -34.11
C GLY A 6 18.80 1.04 -32.77
N GLN A 7 18.71 1.85 -31.72
CA GLN A 7 18.15 1.44 -30.40
C GLN A 7 16.82 2.13 -30.05
N GLY A 8 15.97 2.35 -31.06
CA GLY A 8 14.60 2.81 -30.87
C GLY A 8 13.68 1.66 -30.40
N ARG A 9 12.95 1.90 -29.30
CA ARG A 9 11.84 1.08 -28.78
C ARG A 9 10.96 0.57 -29.92
N GLY A 10 10.65 -0.72 -29.97
CA GLY A 10 9.84 -1.33 -31.04
C GLY A 10 8.42 -0.74 -31.06
N GLY A 11 8.01 -0.15 -32.18
CA GLY A 11 6.71 0.50 -32.40
C GLY A 11 6.61 1.10 -33.80
N LEU A 12 5.51 1.80 -34.11
CA LEU A 12 5.35 2.51 -35.39
C LEU A 12 6.47 3.55 -35.55
N ASP A 13 7.39 3.27 -36.48
CA ASP A 13 8.51 4.15 -36.82
C ASP A 13 8.05 5.11 -37.94
N PRO A 14 7.99 6.42 -37.66
CA PRO A 14 7.45 7.36 -38.62
C PRO A 14 8.34 7.53 -39.86
N HIS A 15 9.62 7.12 -39.81
CA HIS A 15 10.54 7.08 -40.97
C HIS A 15 10.29 5.89 -41.91
N ARG A 16 9.27 5.07 -41.62
CA ARG A 16 8.86 3.91 -42.43
C ARG A 16 7.46 4.05 -43.00
N LEU A 17 6.75 5.11 -42.65
CA LEU A 17 5.46 5.42 -43.24
C LEU A 17 5.63 5.81 -44.71
N ALA A 18 4.81 5.20 -45.56
CA ALA A 18 4.86 5.38 -47.00
C ALA A 18 3.50 5.88 -47.51
N GLU A 19 3.51 6.95 -48.29
CA GLU A 19 2.39 7.30 -49.16
C GLU A 19 2.57 6.56 -50.50
N VAL A 20 1.57 5.79 -50.91
CA VAL A 20 1.58 5.03 -52.16
C VAL A 20 0.77 5.79 -53.19
N ILE A 21 1.43 6.28 -54.23
CA ILE A 21 0.83 7.07 -55.31
C ILE A 21 0.78 6.20 -56.57
N VAL A 22 -0.42 5.98 -57.09
CA VAL A 22 -0.67 5.04 -58.18
C VAL A 22 -1.28 5.76 -59.37
N ALA A 23 -0.71 5.57 -60.55
CA ALA A 23 -1.36 5.89 -61.82
C ALA A 23 -1.98 4.61 -62.41
N ALA A 24 -3.24 4.68 -62.81
CA ALA A 24 -3.97 3.61 -63.48
C ALA A 24 -4.80 4.20 -64.63
N GLY A 25 -5.30 3.35 -65.54
CA GLY A 25 -6.12 3.78 -66.68
C GLY A 25 -7.41 4.55 -66.29
N SER A 26 -7.87 4.41 -65.05
CA SER A 26 -9.04 5.09 -64.48
C SER A 26 -8.73 6.40 -63.73
N GLY A 27 -7.46 6.82 -63.65
CA GLY A 27 -7.02 8.04 -62.96
C GLY A 27 -5.91 7.80 -61.92
N ARG A 28 -5.58 8.84 -61.14
CA ARG A 28 -4.61 8.74 -60.04
C ARG A 28 -5.28 8.37 -58.73
N ARG A 29 -4.74 7.37 -58.03
CA ARG A 29 -5.18 6.92 -56.71
C ARG A 29 -4.04 7.06 -55.70
N ARG A 30 -4.42 7.17 -54.42
CA ARG A 30 -3.48 7.28 -53.30
C ARG A 30 -3.89 6.29 -52.20
N GLY A 31 -2.90 5.64 -51.61
CA GLY A 31 -3.03 4.78 -50.43
C GLY A 31 -1.87 5.01 -49.47
N SER A 32 -1.85 4.23 -48.41
CA SER A 32 -0.80 4.23 -47.40
C SER A 32 -0.05 2.89 -47.45
N GLY A 33 1.14 2.87 -46.85
CA GLY A 33 1.95 1.68 -46.75
C GLY A 33 2.95 1.79 -45.60
N TYR A 34 3.57 0.67 -45.25
CA TYR A 34 4.63 0.65 -44.25
C TYR A 34 5.84 -0.11 -44.77
N ARG A 35 7.02 0.48 -44.64
CA ARG A 35 8.29 -0.11 -45.05
C ARG A 35 8.72 -1.17 -44.03
N VAL A 36 8.48 -2.43 -44.35
CA VAL A 36 8.71 -3.61 -43.48
C VAL A 36 10.14 -4.13 -43.56
N SER A 37 10.85 -3.84 -44.65
CA SER A 37 12.27 -4.11 -44.85
C SER A 37 12.93 -2.99 -45.66
N ALA A 38 14.25 -3.02 -45.86
CA ALA A 38 14.97 -1.99 -46.63
C ALA A 38 14.42 -1.79 -48.06
N GLY A 39 13.91 -2.85 -48.69
CA GLY A 39 13.42 -2.83 -50.06
C GLY A 39 11.92 -3.08 -50.24
N ALA A 40 11.16 -3.34 -49.17
CA ALA A 40 9.76 -3.76 -49.28
C ALA A 40 8.78 -2.88 -48.50
N VAL A 41 7.66 -2.53 -49.13
CA VAL A 41 6.54 -1.79 -48.53
C VAL A 41 5.28 -2.66 -48.56
N LEU A 42 4.70 -2.89 -47.39
CA LEU A 42 3.42 -3.59 -47.23
C LEU A 42 2.27 -2.59 -47.42
N THR A 43 1.28 -2.93 -48.24
CA THR A 43 0.09 -2.12 -48.53
C THR A 43 -1.11 -3.02 -48.90
N ALA A 44 -2.26 -2.42 -49.22
CA ALA A 44 -3.46 -3.15 -49.63
C ALA A 44 -3.49 -3.40 -51.14
N ALA A 45 -3.99 -4.55 -51.59
CA ALA A 45 -3.96 -4.95 -53.01
C ALA A 45 -4.79 -4.04 -53.90
N HIS A 46 -5.99 -3.65 -53.47
CA HIS A 46 -6.88 -2.78 -54.25
C HIS A 46 -6.28 -1.38 -54.51
N VAL A 47 -5.32 -0.92 -53.68
CA VAL A 47 -4.60 0.35 -53.89
C VAL A 47 -3.79 0.29 -55.17
N VAL A 48 -3.13 -0.84 -55.42
CA VAL A 48 -2.15 -1.03 -56.52
C VAL A 48 -2.65 -1.95 -57.64
N SER A 49 -3.89 -2.42 -57.53
CA SER A 49 -4.56 -3.19 -58.59
C SER A 49 -4.65 -2.38 -59.87
N ASP A 50 -4.27 -2.97 -61.01
CA ASP A 50 -4.29 -2.34 -62.33
C ASP A 50 -3.40 -1.07 -62.45
N ALA A 51 -2.37 -0.98 -61.61
CA ALA A 51 -1.39 0.10 -61.65
C ALA A 51 -0.52 0.00 -62.91
N THR A 52 -0.40 1.11 -63.64
CA THR A 52 0.58 1.27 -64.72
C THR A 52 1.89 1.88 -64.22
N GLU A 53 1.82 2.66 -63.13
CA GLU A 53 2.98 3.26 -62.47
C GLU A 53 2.70 3.38 -60.95
N VAL A 54 3.68 3.04 -60.12
CA VAL A 54 3.62 3.17 -58.67
C VAL A 54 4.83 3.95 -58.17
N VAL A 55 4.57 5.02 -57.40
CA VAL A 55 5.59 5.81 -56.72
C VAL A 55 5.32 5.76 -55.23
N VAL A 56 6.35 5.45 -54.45
CA VAL A 56 6.29 5.48 -52.98
C VAL A 56 7.02 6.71 -52.47
N ARG A 57 6.34 7.50 -51.63
CA ARG A 57 6.90 8.66 -50.94
C ARG A 57 7.05 8.36 -49.45
N CYS A 58 8.26 8.46 -48.92
CA CYS A 58 8.58 8.22 -47.50
C CYS A 58 9.03 9.52 -46.84
N ASP A 59 8.94 9.59 -45.51
CA ASP A 59 9.26 10.80 -44.73
C ASP A 59 8.50 12.03 -45.24
N ALA A 60 7.26 11.82 -45.70
CA ALA A 60 6.42 12.86 -46.28
C ALA A 60 6.35 14.09 -45.37
N ASP A 61 6.62 15.25 -45.95
CA ASP A 61 6.59 16.56 -45.30
C ASP A 61 7.63 16.74 -44.17
N ARG A 62 8.72 15.95 -44.19
CA ARG A 62 9.89 16.06 -43.28
C ARG A 62 11.19 16.40 -44.02
N PRO A 63 12.23 16.90 -43.31
CA PRO A 63 13.53 17.24 -43.93
C PRO A 63 14.27 16.10 -44.65
N GLY A 64 13.81 14.85 -44.48
CA GLY A 64 14.33 13.66 -45.14
C GLY A 64 13.39 13.05 -46.19
N GLU A 65 12.38 13.78 -46.69
CA GLU A 65 11.44 13.27 -47.70
C GLU A 65 12.16 12.76 -48.95
N TRP A 66 11.77 11.57 -49.42
CA TRP A 66 12.21 11.03 -50.71
C TRP A 66 11.09 10.23 -51.37
N SER A 67 11.20 10.08 -52.69
CA SER A 67 10.27 9.27 -53.48
C SER A 67 11.05 8.29 -54.37
N ALA A 68 10.56 7.07 -54.51
CA ALA A 68 11.14 6.08 -55.40
C ALA A 68 10.07 5.38 -56.26
N PRO A 69 10.38 5.05 -57.52
CA PRO A 69 9.58 4.11 -58.30
C PRO A 69 9.54 2.75 -57.62
N ALA A 70 8.34 2.15 -57.57
CA ALA A 70 8.12 0.84 -56.99
C ALA A 70 7.43 -0.09 -57.98
N THR A 71 7.71 -1.38 -57.88
CA THR A 71 7.00 -2.42 -58.63
C THR A 71 6.19 -3.28 -57.68
N VAL A 72 5.05 -3.79 -58.15
CA VAL A 72 4.26 -4.75 -57.38
C VAL A 72 4.99 -6.09 -57.42
N ALA A 73 5.68 -6.42 -56.33
CA ALA A 73 6.48 -7.65 -56.22
C ALA A 73 5.63 -8.86 -55.86
N TRP A 74 4.57 -8.64 -55.10
CA TRP A 74 3.60 -9.66 -54.74
C TRP A 74 2.22 -9.02 -54.53
N LEU A 75 1.17 -9.70 -54.96
CA LEU A 75 -0.21 -9.22 -54.84
C LEU A 75 -1.17 -10.41 -54.76
N ASP A 76 -2.03 -10.40 -53.74
CA ASP A 76 -3.14 -11.32 -53.62
C ASP A 76 -4.46 -10.57 -53.48
N LYS A 77 -5.33 -10.72 -54.49
CA LYS A 77 -6.67 -10.13 -54.49
C LYS A 77 -7.61 -10.79 -53.48
N GLY A 78 -7.33 -12.05 -53.09
CA GLY A 78 -8.18 -12.81 -52.15
C GLY A 78 -8.08 -12.31 -50.71
N SER A 79 -6.89 -11.91 -50.28
CA SER A 79 -6.62 -11.33 -48.95
C SER A 79 -6.54 -9.81 -48.93
N ASP A 80 -6.57 -9.16 -50.09
CA ASP A 80 -6.38 -7.71 -50.25
C ASP A 80 -5.02 -7.19 -49.75
N LEU A 81 -3.96 -7.99 -49.89
CA LEU A 81 -2.59 -7.62 -49.52
C LEU A 81 -1.68 -7.49 -50.74
N ALA A 82 -0.77 -6.52 -50.71
CA ALA A 82 0.29 -6.36 -51.70
C ALA A 82 1.61 -5.92 -51.06
N VAL A 83 2.71 -6.33 -51.70
CA VAL A 83 4.06 -5.94 -51.32
C VAL A 83 4.73 -5.27 -52.52
N LEU A 84 5.19 -4.04 -52.30
CA LEU A 84 5.91 -3.27 -53.29
C LEU A 84 7.41 -3.43 -53.08
N SER A 85 8.15 -3.66 -54.16
CA SER A 85 9.62 -3.59 -54.15
C SER A 85 10.07 -2.22 -54.61
N LEU A 86 10.95 -1.59 -53.84
CA LEU A 86 11.52 -0.29 -54.16
C LEU A 86 12.71 -0.44 -55.10
N THR A 87 12.75 0.36 -56.16
CA THR A 87 13.95 0.44 -57.00
C THR A 87 15.03 1.24 -56.24
N PRO A 88 16.24 0.69 -56.03
CA PRO A 88 17.29 1.40 -55.30
C PRO A 88 17.63 2.73 -55.97
N SER A 89 17.54 3.83 -55.23
CA SER A 89 17.99 5.16 -55.67
C SER A 89 18.92 5.77 -54.62
N ALA A 90 19.82 6.66 -55.05
CA ALA A 90 20.76 7.31 -54.16
C ALA A 90 20.01 8.15 -53.10
N GLY A 91 20.14 7.78 -51.82
CA GLY A 91 19.49 8.46 -50.69
C GLY A 91 18.56 7.60 -49.83
N VAL A 92 18.24 6.36 -50.25
CA VAL A 92 17.44 5.44 -49.43
C VAL A 92 18.30 4.82 -48.31
N PRO A 93 17.87 4.83 -47.04
CA PRO A 93 18.59 4.18 -45.93
C PRO A 93 18.89 2.70 -46.21
N ALA A 94 20.17 2.30 -46.13
CA ALA A 94 20.65 0.98 -46.54
C ALA A 94 20.30 -0.18 -45.58
N SER A 95 19.87 0.12 -44.35
CA SER A 95 19.59 -0.87 -43.30
C SER A 95 18.39 -0.45 -42.48
N ILE A 96 17.42 -1.36 -42.33
CA ILE A 96 16.19 -1.17 -41.55
C ILE A 96 15.96 -2.46 -40.76
N ALA A 97 15.80 -2.35 -39.44
CA ALA A 97 15.46 -3.50 -38.60
C ALA A 97 14.13 -4.11 -39.05
N GLN A 98 14.05 -5.45 -39.13
CA GLN A 98 12.87 -6.16 -39.63
C GLN A 98 11.62 -5.86 -38.78
N ALA A 99 10.47 -5.65 -39.44
CA ALA A 99 9.21 -5.43 -38.75
C ALA A 99 8.78 -6.67 -37.95
N ARG A 100 8.20 -6.45 -36.76
CA ARG A 100 7.66 -7.53 -35.91
C ARG A 100 6.17 -7.70 -36.19
N PHE A 101 5.73 -8.94 -36.36
CA PHE A 101 4.33 -9.29 -36.61
C PHE A 101 3.70 -9.97 -35.39
N GLY A 102 2.38 -9.88 -35.26
CA GLY A 102 1.59 -10.50 -34.20
C GLY A 102 0.18 -10.85 -34.66
N ARG A 103 -0.60 -11.52 -33.81
CA ARG A 103 -2.01 -11.87 -34.09
C ARG A 103 -2.93 -11.47 -32.96
N ILE A 104 -4.19 -11.12 -33.25
CA ILE A 104 -5.23 -10.95 -32.23
C ILE A 104 -5.97 -12.28 -32.09
N ALA A 105 -6.24 -12.76 -30.87
CA ALA A 105 -7.02 -13.99 -30.68
C ALA A 105 -8.48 -13.78 -31.18
N ASP A 106 -9.06 -14.74 -31.91
CA ASP A 106 -10.45 -14.71 -32.38
C ASP A 106 -11.39 -15.67 -31.65
N ASP A 107 -10.86 -16.42 -30.68
CA ASP A 107 -11.56 -17.42 -29.87
C ASP A 107 -11.85 -16.95 -28.43
N ARG A 108 -11.44 -15.72 -28.07
CA ARG A 108 -11.56 -15.15 -26.71
C ARG A 108 -12.05 -13.71 -26.74
N HIS A 109 -12.76 -13.30 -25.68
CA HIS A 109 -13.16 -11.91 -25.51
C HIS A 109 -11.93 -11.03 -25.20
N GLY A 110 -11.86 -9.84 -25.80
CA GLY A 110 -10.77 -8.90 -25.57
C GLY A 110 -10.86 -7.67 -26.46
N VAL A 111 -10.49 -6.50 -25.93
CA VAL A 111 -10.40 -5.24 -26.68
C VAL A 111 -8.95 -4.79 -26.68
N PHE A 112 -8.40 -4.54 -27.87
CA PHE A 112 -6.97 -4.27 -28.10
C PHE A 112 -6.81 -2.84 -28.57
N GLY A 113 -6.01 -2.05 -27.86
CA GLY A 113 -5.56 -0.74 -28.34
C GLY A 113 -4.75 -0.92 -29.63
N VAL A 114 -5.16 -0.20 -30.68
CA VAL A 114 -4.49 -0.24 -31.97
C VAL A 114 -4.23 1.16 -32.51
N HIS A 115 -3.21 1.28 -33.35
CA HIS A 115 -2.93 2.51 -34.06
C HIS A 115 -2.50 2.22 -35.51
N ALA A 116 -2.87 3.11 -36.43
CA ALA A 116 -2.45 3.08 -37.82
C ALA A 116 -2.22 4.52 -38.31
N ALA A 117 -1.18 4.75 -39.12
CA ALA A 117 -0.90 6.07 -39.66
C ALA A 117 -0.87 6.06 -41.20
N GLY A 118 -1.52 7.05 -41.81
CA GLY A 118 -1.70 7.13 -43.25
C GLY A 118 -2.23 8.49 -43.73
N PHE A 119 -2.64 8.57 -44.99
CA PHE A 119 -2.93 9.84 -45.68
C PHE A 119 -4.41 9.95 -46.14
N PRO A 120 -5.37 10.15 -45.22
CA PRO A 120 -6.80 10.17 -45.54
C PRO A 120 -7.24 11.40 -46.34
N LEU A 121 -8.32 11.26 -47.10
CA LEU A 121 -8.88 12.34 -47.93
C LEU A 121 -9.37 13.53 -47.10
N TRP A 122 -9.95 13.32 -45.91
CA TRP A 122 -10.44 14.43 -45.06
C TRP A 122 -9.34 15.37 -44.56
N LYS A 123 -8.08 14.91 -44.60
CA LYS A 123 -6.87 15.70 -44.35
C LYS A 123 -6.33 16.40 -45.60
N ARG A 124 -7.10 16.47 -46.69
CA ARG A 124 -6.72 17.19 -47.91
C ARG A 124 -6.62 18.70 -47.61
N ARG A 125 -5.50 19.28 -48.02
CA ARG A 125 -5.20 20.72 -47.92
C ARG A 125 -4.77 21.24 -49.28
N ARG A 126 -4.99 22.53 -49.52
CA ARG A 126 -4.56 23.23 -50.74
C ARG A 126 -3.37 24.12 -50.37
N ARG A 127 -2.24 23.94 -51.05
CA ARG A 127 -1.08 24.85 -50.92
C ARG A 127 -1.37 26.18 -51.62
N PRO A 128 -0.67 27.27 -51.26
CA PRO A 128 -0.80 28.57 -51.91
C PRO A 128 -0.57 28.55 -53.44
N ASP A 129 0.23 27.61 -53.93
CA ASP A 129 0.51 27.37 -55.35
C ASP A 129 -0.63 26.66 -56.11
N GLY A 130 -1.72 26.30 -55.43
CA GLY A 130 -2.88 25.62 -56.00
C GLY A 130 -2.81 24.10 -55.98
N VAL A 131 -1.71 23.49 -55.54
CA VAL A 131 -1.54 22.03 -55.48
C VAL A 131 -2.22 21.47 -54.23
N TYR A 132 -2.98 20.38 -54.40
CA TYR A 132 -3.59 19.66 -53.29
C TYR A 132 -2.66 18.56 -52.77
N PHE A 133 -2.55 18.46 -51.45
CA PHE A 133 -1.85 17.38 -50.75
C PHE A 133 -2.69 16.86 -49.59
N ARG A 134 -2.31 15.72 -49.01
CA ARG A 134 -2.97 15.13 -47.84
C ARG A 134 -1.98 15.08 -46.69
N GLU A 135 -2.41 15.58 -45.54
CA GLU A 135 -1.61 15.48 -44.31
C GLU A 135 -1.61 14.04 -43.79
N LEU A 136 -0.50 13.66 -43.18
CA LEU A 136 -0.41 12.43 -42.40
C LEU A 136 -1.39 12.50 -41.22
N HIS A 137 -2.06 11.39 -40.94
CA HIS A 137 -2.91 11.24 -39.77
C HIS A 137 -2.69 9.87 -39.13
N GLN A 138 -2.49 9.90 -37.82
CA GLN A 138 -2.51 8.73 -36.96
C GLN A 138 -3.92 8.53 -36.44
N ALA A 139 -4.50 7.38 -36.78
CA ALA A 139 -5.78 6.91 -36.28
C ALA A 139 -5.52 5.97 -35.10
N ASP A 140 -5.74 6.47 -33.89
CA ASP A 140 -5.70 5.70 -32.65
C ASP A 140 -7.11 5.19 -32.32
N GLY A 141 -7.19 3.94 -31.90
CA GLY A 141 -8.46 3.26 -31.71
C GLY A 141 -8.36 1.92 -31.00
N THR A 142 -9.43 1.15 -31.07
CA THR A 142 -9.51 -0.18 -30.48
C THR A 142 -10.06 -1.21 -31.46
N VAL A 143 -9.62 -2.45 -31.35
CA VAL A 143 -10.19 -3.60 -32.04
C VAL A 143 -10.77 -4.55 -31.00
N ALA A 144 -12.03 -4.96 -31.18
CA ALA A 144 -12.61 -6.04 -30.39
C ALA A 144 -12.37 -7.38 -31.09
N ALA A 145 -11.77 -8.36 -30.39
CA ALA A 145 -11.36 -9.66 -30.95
C ALA A 145 -12.49 -10.44 -31.64
N LEU A 146 -13.72 -10.30 -31.12
CA LEU A 146 -14.90 -11.03 -31.57
C LEU A 146 -15.74 -10.27 -32.61
N SER A 147 -15.32 -9.08 -33.03
CA SER A 147 -15.96 -8.35 -34.13
C SER A 147 -15.55 -8.94 -35.48
N ASN A 148 -16.44 -8.89 -36.47
CA ASN A 148 -16.18 -9.29 -37.86
C ASN A 148 -15.67 -10.74 -38.06
N LEU A 149 -16.08 -11.69 -37.20
CA LEU A 149 -15.70 -13.11 -37.32
C LEU A 149 -16.14 -13.79 -38.63
N ARG A 150 -17.29 -13.38 -39.20
CA ARG A 150 -17.80 -13.95 -40.46
C ARG A 150 -16.91 -13.59 -41.65
N THR A 151 -16.49 -12.33 -41.72
CA THR A 151 -15.58 -11.81 -42.77
C THR A 151 -14.11 -12.09 -42.44
N ARG A 152 -13.80 -12.42 -41.18
CA ARG A 152 -12.45 -12.63 -40.64
C ARG A 152 -11.54 -11.40 -40.82
N THR A 153 -12.11 -10.22 -40.61
CA THR A 153 -11.40 -8.93 -40.60
C THR A 153 -11.36 -8.34 -39.19
N LEU A 154 -10.54 -7.32 -38.96
CA LEU A 154 -10.56 -6.54 -37.73
C LEU A 154 -11.43 -5.30 -37.93
N GLU A 155 -12.38 -5.06 -37.01
CA GLU A 155 -13.08 -3.77 -36.92
C GLU A 155 -12.28 -2.84 -35.99
N MET A 156 -11.71 -1.78 -36.56
CA MET A 156 -11.03 -0.72 -35.81
C MET A 156 -12.02 0.40 -35.50
N THR A 157 -12.30 0.61 -34.21
CA THR A 157 -13.04 1.76 -33.71
C THR A 157 -12.08 2.93 -33.49
N VAL A 158 -12.22 3.99 -34.28
CA VAL A 158 -11.35 5.19 -34.25
C VAL A 158 -12.19 6.45 -34.10
N THR A 159 -11.54 7.56 -33.73
CA THR A 159 -12.23 8.87 -33.71
C THR A 159 -12.78 9.21 -35.10
N PRO A 160 -14.06 9.61 -35.24
CA PRO A 160 -14.65 9.93 -36.54
C PRO A 160 -13.90 11.01 -37.31
N ALA A 161 -13.89 10.91 -38.64
CA ALA A 161 -13.27 11.93 -39.50
C ALA A 161 -13.92 13.31 -39.28
N GLY A 162 -13.11 14.34 -39.06
CA GLY A 162 -13.59 15.70 -38.76
C GLY A 162 -14.21 16.46 -39.95
N ALA A 163 -14.15 15.89 -41.17
CA ALA A 163 -14.78 16.45 -42.36
C ALA A 163 -15.09 15.35 -43.39
N ASP A 164 -16.14 15.53 -44.20
CA ASP A 164 -16.45 14.68 -45.36
C ASP A 164 -16.38 15.51 -46.65
N PRO A 165 -15.17 15.72 -47.21
CA PRO A 165 -14.96 16.66 -48.32
C PRO A 165 -15.49 16.19 -49.68
N ASP A 166 -15.90 14.91 -49.78
CA ASP A 166 -16.48 14.33 -50.99
C ASP A 166 -17.49 13.23 -50.59
N PRO A 167 -18.80 13.47 -50.69
CA PRO A 167 -19.82 12.48 -50.31
C PRO A 167 -19.79 11.19 -51.13
N GLY A 168 -19.17 11.20 -52.33
CA GLY A 168 -19.08 10.05 -53.23
C GLY A 168 -17.93 9.09 -52.92
N VAL A 169 -16.98 9.47 -52.07
CA VAL A 169 -15.77 8.68 -51.76
C VAL A 169 -15.48 8.74 -50.27
N SER A 170 -15.20 7.61 -49.61
CA SER A 170 -14.90 7.57 -48.16
C SER A 170 -13.94 8.70 -47.71
N PRO A 171 -14.23 9.43 -46.61
CA PRO A 171 -13.31 10.45 -46.08
C PRO A 171 -11.96 9.85 -45.65
N TRP A 172 -11.96 8.56 -45.33
CA TRP A 172 -10.77 7.77 -45.00
C TRP A 172 -10.03 7.24 -46.23
N ALA A 173 -10.53 7.48 -47.45
CA ALA A 173 -9.86 7.05 -48.69
C ALA A 173 -8.42 7.58 -48.71
N GLY A 174 -7.45 6.68 -48.81
CA GLY A 174 -6.03 6.98 -48.64
C GLY A 174 -5.39 6.35 -47.40
N MET A 175 -6.17 5.95 -46.39
CA MET A 175 -5.67 5.12 -45.27
C MET A 175 -5.45 3.67 -45.66
N SER A 176 -6.13 3.19 -46.70
CA SER A 176 -5.99 1.82 -47.19
C SER A 176 -4.53 1.49 -47.47
N GLY A 177 -4.06 0.40 -46.89
CA GLY A 177 -2.67 -0.06 -46.89
C GLY A 177 -1.83 0.38 -45.67
N ALA A 178 -2.36 1.21 -44.76
CA ALA A 178 -1.69 1.52 -43.50
C ALA A 178 -1.54 0.27 -42.62
N ALA A 179 -0.36 0.07 -42.03
CA ALA A 179 -0.12 -1.01 -41.08
C ALA A 179 -0.86 -0.74 -39.77
N VAL A 180 -1.57 -1.75 -39.26
CA VAL A 180 -2.28 -1.72 -37.98
C VAL A 180 -1.39 -2.33 -36.91
N TRP A 181 -1.09 -1.55 -35.89
CA TRP A 181 -0.20 -1.92 -34.81
C TRP A 181 -0.98 -2.20 -33.53
N ALA A 182 -0.62 -3.27 -32.84
CA ALA A 182 -0.98 -3.51 -31.45
C ALA A 182 0.32 -3.61 -30.65
N GLY A 183 0.57 -2.64 -29.77
CA GLY A 183 1.88 -2.45 -29.13
C GLY A 183 3.00 -2.31 -30.18
N SER A 184 4.04 -3.14 -30.08
CA SER A 184 5.20 -3.14 -30.98
C SER A 184 5.08 -4.03 -32.22
N ARG A 185 3.88 -4.52 -32.55
CA ARG A 185 3.68 -5.55 -33.59
C ARG A 185 2.62 -5.16 -34.60
N ILE A 186 2.87 -5.45 -35.87
CA ILE A 186 1.87 -5.31 -36.94
C ILE A 186 0.94 -6.54 -36.88
N VAL A 187 -0.36 -6.28 -36.71
CA VAL A 187 -1.41 -7.30 -36.64
C VAL A 187 -2.32 -7.31 -37.87
N GLY A 188 -2.32 -6.23 -38.64
CA GLY A 188 -3.18 -6.09 -39.81
C GLY A 188 -2.77 -4.99 -40.77
N VAL A 189 -3.54 -4.84 -41.84
CA VAL A 189 -3.42 -3.75 -42.83
C VAL A 189 -4.80 -3.18 -43.09
N VAL A 190 -4.96 -1.85 -43.01
CA VAL A 190 -6.25 -1.19 -43.28
C VAL A 190 -6.68 -1.48 -44.72
N ALA A 191 -7.88 -1.99 -44.92
CA ALA A 191 -8.41 -2.32 -46.25
C ALA A 191 -9.46 -1.30 -46.70
N GLU A 192 -10.59 -1.23 -46.00
CA GLU A 192 -11.74 -0.42 -46.42
C GLU A 192 -12.37 0.32 -45.23
N HIS A 193 -13.11 1.39 -45.52
CA HIS A 193 -14.10 1.98 -44.63
C HIS A 193 -15.50 1.78 -45.23
N HIS A 194 -16.37 1.04 -44.54
CA HIS A 194 -17.77 0.93 -44.91
C HIS A 194 -18.57 2.08 -44.28
N ARG A 195 -18.96 3.08 -45.08
CA ARG A 195 -19.69 4.28 -44.61
C ARG A 195 -20.95 3.95 -43.78
N SER A 196 -21.60 2.81 -44.03
CA SER A 196 -22.78 2.34 -43.29
C SER A 196 -22.50 1.95 -41.84
N GLU A 197 -21.25 1.66 -41.49
CA GLU A 197 -20.82 1.28 -40.13
C GLU A 197 -20.44 2.51 -39.28
N GLY A 198 -20.50 3.72 -39.87
CA GLY A 198 -20.24 5.00 -39.22
C GLY A 198 -18.83 5.52 -39.43
N MET A 199 -18.68 6.85 -39.32
CA MET A 199 -17.45 7.57 -39.69
C MET A 199 -16.22 7.29 -38.80
N GLY A 200 -16.40 6.51 -37.73
CA GLY A 200 -15.35 6.08 -36.78
C GLY A 200 -15.09 4.57 -36.80
N ARG A 201 -15.35 3.91 -37.92
CA ARG A 201 -15.05 2.48 -38.12
C ARG A 201 -14.14 2.28 -39.33
N LEU A 202 -13.08 1.50 -39.18
CA LEU A 202 -12.20 1.09 -40.29
C LEU A 202 -12.06 -0.43 -40.27
N THR A 203 -12.05 -1.05 -41.44
CA THR A 203 -11.84 -2.48 -41.59
C THR A 203 -10.38 -2.75 -41.93
N ALA A 204 -9.73 -3.64 -41.20
CA ALA A 204 -8.38 -4.10 -41.49
C ALA A 204 -8.32 -5.61 -41.76
N VAL A 205 -7.48 -5.99 -42.71
CA VAL A 205 -7.14 -7.39 -43.00
C VAL A 205 -6.32 -7.95 -41.85
N ARG A 206 -6.67 -9.15 -41.41
CA ARG A 206 -5.93 -9.94 -40.42
C ARG A 206 -4.75 -10.63 -41.07
N LEU A 207 -3.51 -10.19 -40.77
CA LEU A 207 -2.31 -10.71 -41.43
C LEU A 207 -2.10 -12.21 -41.15
N ASP A 208 -2.36 -12.66 -39.93
CA ASP A 208 -2.25 -14.07 -39.52
C ASP A 208 -3.17 -14.98 -40.37
N GLN A 209 -4.44 -14.58 -40.52
CA GLN A 209 -5.44 -15.34 -41.27
C GLN A 209 -5.23 -15.26 -42.78
N ALA A 210 -4.87 -14.07 -43.29
CA ALA A 210 -4.61 -13.83 -44.70
C ALA A 210 -3.44 -14.70 -45.19
N VAL A 211 -2.30 -14.66 -44.49
CA VAL A 211 -1.08 -15.39 -44.87
C VAL A 211 -1.25 -16.91 -44.68
N HIS A 212 -2.04 -17.35 -43.69
CA HIS A 212 -2.34 -18.77 -43.50
C HIS A 212 -3.17 -19.38 -44.63
N LYS A 213 -3.98 -18.59 -45.34
CA LYS A 213 -4.77 -19.06 -46.49
C LYS A 213 -3.98 -19.10 -47.80
N LEU A 214 -2.80 -18.48 -47.85
CA LEU A 214 -1.92 -18.53 -49.02
C LEU A 214 -1.37 -19.93 -49.23
N GLY A 215 -1.23 -20.30 -50.51
CA GLY A 215 -0.51 -21.51 -50.91
C GLY A 215 0.98 -21.46 -50.51
N PRO A 216 1.68 -22.61 -50.46
CA PRO A 216 3.06 -22.67 -49.98
C PRO A 216 4.04 -21.74 -50.71
N ALA A 217 3.88 -21.60 -52.04
CA ALA A 217 4.73 -20.73 -52.85
C ALA A 217 4.50 -19.24 -52.55
N ASP A 218 3.24 -18.79 -52.50
CA ASP A 218 2.90 -17.39 -52.20
C ASP A 218 3.27 -17.01 -50.77
N ARG A 219 3.13 -17.95 -49.82
CA ARG A 219 3.55 -17.74 -48.42
C ARG A 219 5.06 -17.58 -48.29
N ALA A 220 5.83 -18.42 -48.99
CA ALA A 220 7.29 -18.34 -48.97
C ALA A 220 7.78 -17.02 -49.58
N GLU A 221 7.15 -16.59 -50.69
CA GLU A 221 7.48 -15.33 -51.34
C GLU A 221 7.10 -14.11 -50.47
N PHE A 222 5.91 -14.12 -49.87
CA PHE A 222 5.48 -13.08 -48.92
C PHE A 222 6.44 -12.98 -47.72
N SER A 223 6.82 -14.13 -47.15
CA SER A 223 7.76 -14.20 -46.02
C SER A 223 9.14 -13.67 -46.39
N ARG A 224 9.64 -14.02 -47.59
CA ARG A 224 10.92 -13.55 -48.11
C ARG A 224 10.95 -12.02 -48.29
N LEU A 225 9.86 -11.43 -48.78
CA LEU A 225 9.79 -9.99 -49.05
C LEU A 225 9.58 -9.16 -47.78
N THR A 226 8.72 -9.63 -46.87
CA THR A 226 8.27 -8.84 -45.71
C THR A 226 9.00 -9.19 -44.42
N GLY A 227 9.68 -10.33 -44.37
CA GLY A 227 10.21 -10.88 -43.12
C GLY A 227 9.13 -11.50 -42.22
N PHE A 228 7.94 -11.78 -42.76
CA PHE A 228 6.90 -12.49 -42.01
C PHE A 228 7.36 -13.92 -41.68
N PRO A 229 7.12 -14.44 -40.46
CA PRO A 229 7.52 -15.80 -40.09
C PRO A 229 6.90 -16.87 -41.00
N ALA A 230 7.72 -17.83 -41.45
CA ALA A 230 7.24 -18.92 -42.33
C ALA A 230 6.28 -19.89 -41.61
N THR A 231 6.35 -19.95 -40.28
CA THR A 231 5.41 -20.68 -39.42
C THR A 231 4.21 -19.79 -39.08
N ALA A 232 3.00 -20.36 -39.10
CA ALA A 232 1.75 -19.62 -38.82
C ALA A 232 1.59 -19.23 -37.33
N ASP A 233 2.60 -19.47 -36.51
CA ASP A 233 2.55 -19.27 -35.07
C ASP A 233 3.10 -17.89 -34.70
N LEU A 234 2.25 -16.88 -34.93
CA LEU A 234 2.53 -15.51 -34.52
C LEU A 234 2.22 -15.33 -33.03
N PRO A 235 3.00 -14.49 -32.30
CA PRO A 235 2.68 -14.17 -30.92
C PRO A 235 1.37 -13.38 -30.83
N PHE A 236 0.57 -13.67 -29.81
CA PHE A 236 -0.65 -12.91 -29.55
C PHE A 236 -0.31 -11.47 -29.17
N ALA A 237 -1.02 -10.52 -29.75
CA ALA A 237 -1.14 -9.18 -29.22
C ALA A 237 -1.87 -9.28 -27.87
N VAL A 238 -1.42 -8.55 -26.87
CA VAL A 238 -2.00 -8.61 -25.53
C VAL A 238 -3.21 -7.67 -25.50
N PRO A 239 -4.38 -8.11 -24.99
CA PRO A 239 -5.53 -7.23 -24.82
C PRO A 239 -5.16 -6.07 -23.92
N SER A 240 -5.72 -4.90 -24.20
CA SER A 240 -5.70 -3.82 -23.22
C SER A 240 -6.55 -4.29 -22.03
N GLY A 241 -5.90 -4.86 -21.02
CA GLY A 241 -6.52 -5.25 -19.74
C GLY A 241 -6.59 -6.75 -19.39
N SER A 242 -5.62 -7.60 -19.73
CA SER A 242 -5.56 -8.95 -19.12
C SER A 242 -4.14 -9.51 -19.05
N GLY A 243 -3.66 -9.76 -17.83
CA GLY A 243 -2.28 -10.10 -17.49
C GLY A 243 -1.80 -11.53 -17.75
N GLU A 244 -0.45 -11.61 -17.81
CA GLU A 244 0.51 -12.71 -17.53
C GLU A 244 0.56 -13.97 -18.44
N SER A 245 1.72 -14.55 -18.82
CA SER A 245 3.17 -14.28 -18.70
C SER A 245 3.91 -15.19 -19.73
N ALA A 246 5.10 -14.89 -20.25
CA ALA A 246 6.38 -15.25 -19.63
C ALA A 246 7.58 -14.66 -20.42
N GLY A 247 8.51 -14.03 -19.71
CA GLY A 247 9.83 -13.63 -20.19
C GLY A 247 10.02 -12.11 -20.31
N GLU A 248 10.52 -11.51 -19.23
CA GLU A 248 10.86 -10.09 -19.02
C GLU A 248 9.67 -9.16 -18.74
N GLU A 249 9.36 -9.05 -17.43
CA GLU A 249 8.34 -8.21 -16.81
C GLU A 249 8.56 -6.71 -17.08
N ASP A 250 7.55 -6.02 -17.61
CA ASP A 250 7.33 -4.60 -17.36
C ASP A 250 6.17 -4.51 -16.33
N PRO A 251 6.38 -3.92 -15.13
CA PRO A 251 5.46 -4.07 -14.00
C PRO A 251 4.17 -3.25 -14.19
N GLU A 252 3.02 -3.92 -14.10
CA GLU A 252 1.72 -3.26 -13.95
C GLU A 252 1.68 -2.54 -12.59
N VAL A 253 1.34 -1.23 -12.60
CA VAL A 253 1.31 -0.41 -11.39
C VAL A 253 0.16 -0.89 -10.50
N ARG A 254 0.46 -1.48 -9.33
CA ARG A 254 -0.58 -1.89 -8.38
C ARG A 254 -1.06 -0.69 -7.57
N VAL A 255 -2.37 -0.50 -7.45
CA VAL A 255 -2.96 0.58 -6.64
C VAL A 255 -3.67 -0.01 -5.42
N VAL A 256 -3.29 0.46 -4.24
CA VAL A 256 -3.89 0.09 -2.95
C VAL A 256 -4.46 1.32 -2.27
N GLY A 257 -5.57 1.15 -1.56
CA GLY A 257 -6.29 2.25 -0.94
C GLY A 257 -7.30 2.90 -1.88
N VAL A 258 -8.22 3.65 -1.30
CA VAL A 258 -9.31 4.28 -2.05
C VAL A 258 -8.78 5.54 -2.75
N PRO A 259 -8.91 5.68 -4.08
CA PRO A 259 -8.48 6.90 -4.76
C PRO A 259 -9.17 8.13 -4.15
N VAL A 260 -8.39 9.19 -3.94
CA VAL A 260 -8.87 10.51 -3.51
C VAL A 260 -9.62 11.17 -4.69
N ALA A 261 -10.68 10.53 -5.18
CA ALA A 261 -11.40 10.88 -6.40
C ALA A 261 -12.28 12.13 -6.29
N HIS A 262 -12.25 12.86 -5.17
CA HIS A 262 -13.10 14.05 -5.05
C HIS A 262 -12.58 15.15 -5.99
N GLY A 263 -13.33 15.42 -7.06
CA GLY A 263 -13.07 16.51 -7.99
C GLY A 263 -12.07 16.23 -9.12
N ILE A 264 -11.63 14.98 -9.35
CA ILE A 264 -10.78 14.67 -10.54
C ILE A 264 -11.52 15.02 -11.84
N GLU A 265 -12.83 14.77 -11.89
CA GLU A 265 -13.67 15.07 -13.06
C GLU A 265 -13.78 16.57 -13.34
N LEU A 266 -13.67 17.40 -12.29
CA LEU A 266 -13.72 18.86 -12.35
C LEU A 266 -12.32 19.49 -12.34
N PHE A 267 -11.26 18.67 -12.35
CA PHE A 267 -9.89 19.16 -12.27
C PHE A 267 -9.55 19.99 -13.51
N LYS A 268 -9.24 21.27 -13.30
CA LYS A 268 -8.76 22.18 -14.35
C LYS A 268 -7.28 22.44 -14.23
N ASN A 269 -6.66 22.53 -15.40
CA ASN A 269 -5.23 22.58 -15.68
C ASN A 269 -4.37 23.25 -14.58
N ARG A 270 -3.39 22.50 -14.06
CA ARG A 270 -2.33 22.92 -13.12
C ARG A 270 -0.99 22.31 -13.54
N THR A 271 -0.65 22.49 -14.82
CA THR A 271 0.49 21.79 -15.44
C THR A 271 1.79 22.12 -14.72
N HIS A 272 1.99 23.38 -14.32
CA HIS A 272 3.19 23.80 -13.62
C HIS A 272 3.38 23.10 -12.26
N GLU A 273 2.36 23.10 -11.41
CA GLU A 273 2.43 22.44 -10.10
C GLU A 273 2.51 20.91 -10.26
N THR A 274 1.83 20.36 -11.25
CA THR A 274 1.91 18.92 -11.58
C THR A 274 3.35 18.56 -11.97
N ASP A 275 3.98 19.35 -12.86
CA ASP A 275 5.37 19.15 -13.30
C ASP A 275 6.38 19.33 -12.16
N LEU A 276 6.14 20.26 -11.22
CA LEU A 276 6.97 20.40 -10.02
C LEU A 276 6.87 19.16 -9.13
N ILE A 277 5.65 18.69 -8.83
CA ILE A 277 5.43 17.51 -8.00
C ILE A 277 6.10 16.28 -8.64
N THR A 278 5.85 16.05 -9.93
CA THR A 278 6.39 14.87 -10.63
C THR A 278 7.91 14.96 -10.83
N GLY A 279 8.44 16.17 -11.03
CA GLY A 279 9.87 16.45 -11.04
C GLY A 279 10.54 16.07 -9.71
N HIS A 280 10.00 16.54 -8.58
CA HIS A 280 10.50 16.14 -7.26
C HIS A 280 10.31 14.66 -6.97
N LEU A 281 9.16 14.08 -7.32
CA LEU A 281 8.91 12.65 -7.18
C LEU A 281 9.79 11.80 -8.09
N SER A 282 10.39 12.33 -9.15
CA SER A 282 11.34 11.61 -10.01
C SER A 282 12.74 11.54 -9.40
N ASP A 283 13.11 12.54 -8.58
CA ASP A 283 14.42 12.65 -7.95
C ASP A 283 14.61 11.58 -6.84
N PRO A 284 15.57 10.65 -6.98
CA PRO A 284 15.82 9.62 -5.99
C PRO A 284 16.44 10.14 -4.68
N THR A 285 16.72 11.43 -4.55
CA THR A 285 17.11 12.07 -3.27
C THR A 285 15.92 12.63 -2.51
N THR A 286 14.81 12.93 -3.20
CA THR A 286 13.58 13.39 -2.55
C THR A 286 12.81 12.18 -2.02
N ARG A 287 12.44 12.22 -0.74
CA ARG A 287 11.66 11.18 -0.02
C ARG A 287 10.23 11.62 0.25
N MET A 288 9.99 12.93 0.37
CA MET A 288 8.67 13.48 0.66
C MET A 288 8.44 14.78 -0.11
N VAL A 289 7.33 14.87 -0.83
CA VAL A 289 6.84 16.08 -1.50
C VAL A 289 5.58 16.55 -0.80
N THR A 290 5.61 17.74 -0.21
CA THR A 290 4.46 18.30 0.50
C THR A 290 3.78 19.39 -0.34
N VAL A 291 2.51 19.19 -0.64
CA VAL A 291 1.64 20.17 -1.29
C VAL A 291 0.96 21.01 -0.20
N ILE A 292 1.33 22.29 -0.12
CA ILE A 292 0.87 23.21 0.94
C ILE A 292 -0.05 24.26 0.33
N GLY A 293 -1.10 24.66 1.06
CA GLY A 293 -2.01 25.70 0.60
C GLY A 293 -3.27 25.80 1.43
N ARG A 294 -4.03 26.88 1.24
CA ARG A 294 -5.27 27.14 2.00
C ARG A 294 -6.36 26.10 1.68
N ARG A 295 -7.42 26.05 2.51
CA ARG A 295 -8.59 25.18 2.27
C ARG A 295 -9.27 25.54 0.94
N GLY A 296 -9.81 24.53 0.24
CA GLY A 296 -10.52 24.72 -1.04
C GLY A 296 -9.65 24.98 -2.28
N MET A 297 -8.33 25.09 -2.13
CA MET A 297 -7.40 25.34 -3.25
C MET A 297 -7.22 24.16 -4.21
N GLY A 298 -7.72 22.96 -3.87
CA GLY A 298 -7.61 21.76 -4.71
C GLY A 298 -6.32 20.96 -4.54
N LYS A 299 -5.69 20.99 -3.35
CA LYS A 299 -4.49 20.19 -3.03
C LYS A 299 -4.73 18.69 -3.20
N SER A 300 -5.80 18.17 -2.61
CA SER A 300 -6.20 16.76 -2.70
C SER A 300 -6.53 16.36 -4.14
N ALA A 301 -7.21 17.23 -4.89
CA ALA A 301 -7.49 16.99 -6.31
C ALA A 301 -6.21 16.98 -7.18
N LEU A 302 -5.25 17.86 -6.88
CA LEU A 302 -3.94 17.87 -7.55
C LEU A 302 -3.14 16.61 -7.23
N ALA A 303 -3.07 16.21 -5.96
CA ALA A 303 -2.37 15.00 -5.56
C ALA A 303 -3.02 13.75 -6.18
N ALA A 304 -4.35 13.66 -6.15
CA ALA A 304 -5.09 12.59 -6.79
C ALA A 304 -4.88 12.55 -8.31
N LYS A 305 -4.79 13.73 -8.95
CA LYS A 305 -4.50 13.80 -10.39
C LYS A 305 -3.09 13.31 -10.72
N VAL A 306 -2.09 13.65 -9.89
CA VAL A 306 -0.73 13.11 -10.03
C VAL A 306 -0.74 11.59 -9.88
N MET A 307 -1.43 11.05 -8.88
CA MET A 307 -1.56 9.60 -8.68
C MET A 307 -2.25 8.92 -9.88
N ASP A 308 -3.33 9.48 -10.43
CA ASP A 308 -4.02 9.00 -11.64
C ASP A 308 -3.13 9.03 -12.90
N LEU A 309 -2.27 10.04 -13.03
CA LEU A 309 -1.31 10.11 -14.14
C LEU A 309 -0.23 9.03 -13.99
N LEU A 310 0.31 8.84 -12.79
CA LEU A 310 1.30 7.82 -12.50
C LEU A 310 0.75 6.39 -12.69
N ASP A 311 -0.50 6.15 -12.29
CA ASP A 311 -1.22 4.87 -12.48
C ASP A 311 -1.32 4.52 -13.97
N ARG A 312 -1.63 5.52 -14.81
CA ARG A 312 -1.69 5.38 -16.27
C ARG A 312 -0.31 5.35 -16.95
N GLY A 313 0.79 5.34 -16.19
CA GLY A 313 2.16 5.37 -16.70
C GLY A 313 2.57 6.70 -17.34
N ALA A 314 1.83 7.79 -17.10
CA ALA A 314 2.15 9.11 -17.60
C ALA A 314 3.00 9.89 -16.58
N TRP A 315 4.20 10.33 -16.99
CA TRP A 315 4.98 11.34 -16.26
C TRP A 315 4.80 12.72 -16.88
N PRO A 316 4.09 13.63 -16.21
CA PRO A 316 4.09 15.05 -16.53
C PRO A 316 5.50 15.64 -16.38
N GLY A 317 5.90 16.52 -17.31
CA GLY A 317 7.17 17.23 -17.29
C GLY A 317 8.08 16.96 -18.50
N THR A 318 9.26 17.58 -18.51
CA THR A 318 10.18 17.58 -19.66
C THR A 318 11.12 16.37 -19.73
N ALA A 319 11.15 15.52 -18.70
CA ALA A 319 12.00 14.33 -18.63
C ALA A 319 11.18 13.10 -18.18
N PRO A 320 11.38 11.91 -18.80
CA PRO A 320 10.66 10.71 -18.39
C PRO A 320 11.15 10.23 -17.02
N GLY A 321 10.24 10.07 -16.06
CA GLY A 321 10.52 9.45 -14.76
C GLY A 321 10.48 7.92 -14.79
N PRO A 322 10.89 7.24 -13.69
CA PRO A 322 10.99 5.77 -13.63
C PRO A 322 9.70 5.09 -13.15
N ALA A 323 9.04 4.24 -13.96
CA ALA A 323 7.71 3.62 -13.69
C ALA A 323 7.46 3.23 -12.22
N PRO A 324 6.37 3.69 -11.57
CA PRO A 324 6.09 3.28 -10.21
C PRO A 324 5.64 1.82 -10.24
N SER A 325 6.17 0.98 -9.36
CA SER A 325 5.73 -0.40 -9.20
C SER A 325 4.46 -0.50 -8.34
N GLY A 326 4.12 0.56 -7.60
CA GLY A 326 2.91 0.60 -6.81
C GLY A 326 2.55 1.97 -6.26
N LEU A 327 1.26 2.17 -6.03
CA LEU A 327 0.66 3.40 -5.52
C LEU A 327 -0.20 3.08 -4.30
N VAL A 328 -0.03 3.83 -3.21
CA VAL A 328 -0.86 3.71 -2.00
C VAL A 328 -1.60 5.02 -1.76
N ASN A 329 -2.90 4.97 -1.51
CA ASN A 329 -3.72 6.14 -1.18
C ASN A 329 -4.27 6.06 0.24
N LEU A 330 -3.85 6.99 1.11
CA LEU A 330 -4.31 7.14 2.47
C LEU A 330 -4.78 8.56 2.74
N SER A 331 -5.84 8.71 3.55
CA SER A 331 -6.35 10.01 3.98
C SER A 331 -6.84 9.92 5.41
N THR A 332 -6.52 10.91 6.24
CA THR A 332 -7.04 11.03 7.61
C THR A 332 -8.58 11.09 7.65
N ARG A 333 -9.19 11.48 6.53
CA ARG A 333 -10.63 11.75 6.42
C ARG A 333 -11.44 10.61 5.82
N THR A 334 -10.79 9.62 5.22
CA THR A 334 -11.45 8.40 4.73
C THR A 334 -10.97 7.23 5.58
N THR A 335 -9.90 6.58 5.15
CA THR A 335 -9.36 5.34 5.70
C THR A 335 -8.58 5.53 7.01
N GLY A 336 -8.23 6.77 7.37
CA GLY A 336 -7.25 7.03 8.41
C GLY A 336 -5.82 6.79 7.93
N ILE A 337 -4.86 7.27 8.72
CA ILE A 337 -3.42 7.08 8.52
C ILE A 337 -2.86 6.55 9.84
N SER A 338 -2.20 5.40 9.80
CA SER A 338 -1.47 4.82 10.92
C SER A 338 -0.28 4.02 10.39
N LEU A 339 0.71 3.77 11.25
CA LEU A 339 1.87 2.92 10.92
C LEU A 339 1.45 1.52 10.44
N GLU A 340 0.52 0.88 11.15
CA GLU A 340 -0.07 -0.43 10.81
C GLU A 340 -0.63 -0.41 9.39
N ARG A 341 -1.43 0.62 9.07
CA ARG A 341 -2.07 0.74 7.77
C ARG A 341 -1.07 1.03 6.65
N LEU A 342 -0.09 1.91 6.92
CA LEU A 342 1.03 2.17 6.02
C LEU A 342 1.78 0.88 5.67
N PHE A 343 2.07 0.06 6.68
CA PHE A 343 2.74 -1.21 6.50
C PHE A 343 1.92 -2.19 5.64
N HIS A 344 0.67 -2.47 6.03
CA HIS A 344 -0.16 -3.46 5.33
C HIS A 344 -0.53 -3.02 3.91
N ASP A 345 -0.81 -1.73 3.69
CA ASP A 345 -1.14 -1.24 2.35
C ASP A 345 0.09 -1.28 1.42
N CYS A 346 1.30 -1.05 1.95
CA CYS A 346 2.53 -1.29 1.19
C CYS A 346 2.77 -2.78 0.92
N ALA A 347 2.50 -3.66 1.90
CA ALA A 347 2.66 -5.11 1.74
C ALA A 347 1.75 -5.68 0.64
N ARG A 348 0.50 -5.20 0.54
CA ARG A 348 -0.46 -5.59 -0.52
C ARG A 348 0.04 -5.35 -1.94
N LEU A 349 0.87 -4.33 -2.14
CA LEU A 349 1.47 -4.07 -3.46
C LEU A 349 2.32 -5.24 -3.95
N LEU A 350 2.88 -6.02 -3.03
CA LEU A 350 3.80 -7.10 -3.36
C LEU A 350 3.09 -8.40 -3.78
N GLY A 351 1.77 -8.49 -3.60
CA GLY A 351 0.95 -9.64 -3.97
C GLY A 351 0.78 -10.64 -2.83
N PRO A 352 -0.02 -11.71 -3.04
CA PRO A 352 -0.58 -12.51 -1.95
C PRO A 352 0.48 -13.23 -1.11
N GLU A 353 1.56 -13.74 -1.71
CA GLU A 353 2.59 -14.48 -0.97
C GLU A 353 3.52 -13.56 -0.15
N PRO A 354 4.12 -12.48 -0.70
CA PRO A 354 4.84 -11.53 0.13
C PRO A 354 3.94 -10.80 1.14
N GLU A 355 2.69 -10.51 0.79
CA GLU A 355 1.71 -9.93 1.72
C GLU A 355 1.46 -10.87 2.89
N ALA A 356 1.20 -12.17 2.65
CA ALA A 356 0.98 -13.14 3.72
C ALA A 356 2.20 -13.27 4.64
N ARG A 357 3.42 -13.29 4.07
CA ARG A 357 4.65 -13.32 4.86
C ARG A 357 4.85 -12.07 5.70
N LEU A 358 4.63 -10.88 5.13
CA LEU A 358 4.74 -9.62 5.87
C LEU A 358 3.63 -9.45 6.90
N ARG A 359 2.43 -9.97 6.64
CA ARG A 359 1.36 -10.04 7.64
C ARG A 359 1.73 -10.97 8.78
N ALA A 360 2.26 -12.16 8.48
CA ALA A 360 2.77 -13.08 9.49
C ALA A 360 3.89 -12.42 10.33
N ALA A 361 4.84 -11.74 9.70
CA ALA A 361 5.89 -10.98 10.37
C ALA A 361 5.38 -9.77 11.17
N TRP A 362 4.27 -9.17 10.76
CA TRP A 362 3.64 -8.10 11.54
C TRP A 362 3.01 -8.64 12.83
N THR A 363 2.38 -9.82 12.73
CA THR A 363 1.70 -10.49 13.86
C THR A 363 2.64 -11.25 14.78
N ALA A 364 3.82 -11.65 14.30
CA ALA A 364 4.68 -12.58 15.04
C ALA A 364 5.50 -11.91 16.17
N GLY A 365 5.55 -10.57 16.28
CA GLY A 365 6.31 -9.84 17.33
C GLY A 365 7.37 -8.86 16.79
N GLY A 366 8.51 -8.71 17.46
CA GLY A 366 9.63 -7.86 17.02
C GLY A 366 9.47 -6.33 17.16
N THR A 367 10.54 -5.56 16.94
CA THR A 367 10.44 -4.09 16.98
C THR A 367 9.77 -3.54 15.72
N VAL A 368 9.16 -2.35 15.84
CA VAL A 368 8.64 -1.63 14.67
C VAL A 368 9.70 -1.44 13.58
N HIS A 369 10.97 -1.23 13.96
CA HIS A 369 12.07 -1.08 13.00
C HIS A 369 12.35 -2.38 12.24
N ASP A 370 12.35 -3.53 12.93
CA ASP A 370 12.54 -4.84 12.29
C ASP A 370 11.44 -5.11 11.26
N ARG A 371 10.18 -4.82 11.61
CA ARG A 371 9.04 -4.95 10.69
C ARG A 371 9.24 -4.05 9.47
N LEU A 372 9.54 -2.78 9.70
CA LEU A 372 9.78 -1.83 8.62
C LEU A 372 10.99 -2.22 7.75
N ASP A 373 12.03 -2.84 8.31
CA ASP A 373 13.17 -3.37 7.57
C ASP A 373 12.84 -4.63 6.76
N GLN A 374 11.96 -5.49 7.26
CA GLN A 374 11.41 -6.60 6.48
C GLN A 374 10.57 -6.09 5.32
N LEU A 375 9.73 -5.07 5.55
CA LEU A 375 9.02 -4.38 4.48
C LEU A 375 10.01 -3.77 3.49
N HIS A 376 11.04 -3.07 3.94
CA HIS A 376 12.09 -2.50 3.08
C HIS A 376 12.71 -3.56 2.17
N SER A 377 13.11 -4.69 2.75
CA SER A 377 13.70 -5.83 2.04
C SER A 377 12.74 -6.39 0.98
N ALA A 378 11.46 -6.52 1.33
CA ALA A 378 10.42 -7.05 0.44
C ALA A 378 10.04 -6.06 -0.69
N LEU A 379 10.02 -4.75 -0.41
CA LEU A 379 9.80 -3.71 -1.41
C LEU A 379 10.99 -3.58 -2.37
N GLY A 380 12.21 -3.78 -1.89
CA GLY A 380 13.44 -3.73 -2.68
C GLY A 380 13.68 -2.37 -3.33
N GLY A 381 14.21 -2.35 -4.56
CA GLY A 381 14.50 -1.13 -5.32
C GLY A 381 13.31 -0.51 -6.05
N ARG A 382 12.08 -0.99 -5.80
CA ARG A 382 10.87 -0.60 -6.52
C ARG A 382 10.47 0.84 -6.19
N LEU A 383 10.03 1.62 -7.19
CA LEU A 383 9.43 2.92 -6.91
C LEU A 383 8.00 2.73 -6.42
N ILE A 384 7.75 3.05 -5.16
CA ILE A 384 6.39 3.09 -4.60
C ILE A 384 6.07 4.52 -4.25
N VAL A 385 4.87 5.00 -4.60
CA VAL A 385 4.41 6.34 -4.20
C VAL A 385 3.24 6.21 -3.25
N VAL A 386 3.37 6.82 -2.06
CA VAL A 386 2.34 6.80 -1.02
C VAL A 386 1.77 8.20 -0.87
N LEU A 387 0.49 8.36 -1.16
CA LEU A 387 -0.27 9.59 -0.92
C LEU A 387 -0.78 9.61 0.52
N LEU A 388 -0.40 10.65 1.28
CA LEU A 388 -0.94 11.00 2.60
C LEU A 388 -1.74 12.30 2.48
N ASP A 389 -3.06 12.18 2.41
CA ASP A 389 -3.97 13.32 2.23
C ASP A 389 -4.50 13.86 3.57
N ASN A 390 -4.53 15.19 3.71
CA ASN A 390 -4.96 15.96 4.88
C ASN A 390 -4.13 15.69 6.15
N LEU A 391 -2.81 15.67 6.01
CA LEU A 391 -1.91 15.32 7.11
C LEU A 391 -2.00 16.28 8.30
N GLU A 392 -2.52 17.50 8.12
CA GLU A 392 -2.74 18.47 9.21
C GLU A 392 -3.52 17.91 10.39
N ASP A 393 -4.37 16.90 10.20
CA ASP A 393 -5.13 16.27 11.29
C ASP A 393 -4.24 15.42 12.22
N LEU A 394 -3.00 15.11 11.81
CA LEU A 394 -1.98 14.37 12.56
C LEU A 394 -0.76 15.22 12.92
N LEU A 395 -0.88 16.56 12.82
CA LEU A 395 0.15 17.51 13.20
C LEU A 395 -0.26 18.27 14.46
N HIS A 396 0.72 18.67 15.25
CA HIS A 396 0.55 19.72 16.24
C HIS A 396 0.38 21.10 15.56
N ASP A 397 -0.10 22.10 16.30
CA ASP A 397 -0.32 23.46 15.79
C ASP A 397 0.94 24.11 15.19
N ASP A 398 2.13 23.67 15.61
CA ASP A 398 3.40 24.16 15.10
C ASP A 398 3.87 23.44 13.82
N GLY A 399 3.14 22.41 13.38
CA GLY A 399 3.43 21.58 12.22
C GLY A 399 4.29 20.34 12.50
N SER A 400 4.68 20.07 13.75
CA SER A 400 5.37 18.83 14.13
C SER A 400 4.42 17.63 14.13
N ILE A 401 4.95 16.42 13.92
CA ILE A 401 4.14 15.18 13.85
C ILE A 401 3.61 14.84 15.24
N ALA A 402 2.29 14.70 15.38
CA ALA A 402 1.64 14.36 16.64
C ALA A 402 1.48 12.84 16.84
N ASP A 403 1.35 12.08 15.76
CA ASP A 403 1.20 10.62 15.82
C ASP A 403 2.57 9.92 15.94
N GLU A 404 2.77 9.18 17.04
CA GLU A 404 4.05 8.50 17.32
C GLU A 404 4.39 7.44 16.27
N GLY A 405 3.40 6.68 15.78
CA GLY A 405 3.61 5.65 14.77
C GLY A 405 4.07 6.23 13.43
N LEU A 406 3.43 7.31 12.99
CA LEU A 406 3.83 8.06 11.80
C LEU A 406 5.22 8.69 11.98
N ALA A 407 5.55 9.21 13.15
CA ALA A 407 6.88 9.74 13.43
C ALA A 407 7.96 8.66 13.27
N VAL A 408 7.73 7.45 13.79
CA VAL A 408 8.63 6.30 13.60
C VAL A 408 8.74 5.91 12.14
N PHE A 409 7.63 5.84 11.41
CA PHE A 409 7.64 5.54 9.97
C PHE A 409 8.44 6.56 9.17
N LEU A 410 8.28 7.85 9.46
CA LEU A 410 9.02 8.91 8.78
C LEU A 410 10.51 8.83 9.10
N ASP A 411 10.90 8.65 10.36
CA ASP A 411 12.31 8.50 10.73
C ASP A 411 12.97 7.31 10.01
N TRP A 412 12.28 6.15 9.97
CA TRP A 412 12.70 5.00 9.19
C TRP A 412 12.87 5.35 7.70
N LEU A 413 11.85 5.96 7.08
CA LEU A 413 11.82 6.31 5.66
C LEU A 413 13.05 7.13 5.25
N PHE A 414 13.47 8.09 6.07
CA PHE A 414 14.59 8.97 5.75
C PHE A 414 15.98 8.32 5.97
N ARG A 415 16.07 7.19 6.67
CA ARG A 415 17.34 6.49 6.97
C ARG A 415 17.67 5.38 5.97
N THR A 416 16.67 4.79 5.34
CA THR A 416 16.81 3.69 4.37
C THR A 416 17.10 4.16 2.93
N ARG A 417 17.79 3.32 2.14
CA ARG A 417 18.30 3.69 0.79
C ARG A 417 17.29 3.55 -0.34
N ALA A 418 16.37 2.59 -0.28
CA ALA A 418 15.35 2.32 -1.32
C ALA A 418 13.95 2.25 -0.70
N THR A 419 13.20 3.34 -0.77
CA THR A 419 11.95 3.46 -0.01
C THR A 419 10.81 3.97 -0.87
N PRO A 420 9.57 3.83 -0.38
CA PRO A 420 8.46 4.62 -0.89
C PRO A 420 8.80 6.12 -0.94
N ARG A 421 8.20 6.85 -1.86
CA ARG A 421 8.22 8.31 -1.93
C ARG A 421 6.86 8.81 -1.49
N LEU A 422 6.84 9.76 -0.55
CA LEU A 422 5.61 10.32 -0.02
C LEU A 422 5.16 11.52 -0.85
N LEU A 423 3.89 11.52 -1.22
CA LEU A 423 3.16 12.71 -1.67
C LEU A 423 2.21 13.11 -0.54
N VAL A 424 2.41 14.27 0.06
CA VAL A 424 1.66 14.71 1.24
C VAL A 424 0.85 15.94 0.88
N THR A 425 -0.42 16.01 1.32
CA THR A 425 -1.17 17.28 1.29
C THR A 425 -1.33 17.81 2.71
N SER A 426 -1.08 19.11 2.90
CA SER A 426 -1.32 19.75 4.19
C SER A 426 -1.69 21.22 4.07
N GLN A 427 -2.39 21.76 5.07
CA GLN A 427 -2.64 23.20 5.21
C GLN A 427 -1.44 23.96 5.79
N VAL A 428 -0.63 23.29 6.61
CA VAL A 428 0.54 23.87 7.26
C VAL A 428 1.81 23.12 6.84
N PRO A 429 2.99 23.75 6.88
CA PRO A 429 4.24 23.06 6.59
C PRO A 429 4.52 21.96 7.62
N VAL A 430 4.82 20.74 7.13
CA VAL A 430 5.27 19.64 7.99
C VAL A 430 6.67 19.95 8.52
N ARG A 431 6.80 20.08 9.84
CA ARG A 431 8.09 20.33 10.50
C ARG A 431 8.78 19.01 10.82
N LEU A 432 9.92 18.81 10.15
CA LEU A 432 10.85 17.72 10.44
C LEU A 432 12.14 18.25 11.09
N ALA A 433 12.87 17.34 11.72
CA ALA A 433 14.22 17.60 12.23
C ALA A 433 15.13 18.19 11.12
N PRO A 434 16.04 19.14 11.47
CA PRO A 434 16.83 19.88 10.48
C PRO A 434 17.58 19.00 9.48
N GLU A 435 18.07 17.84 9.91
CA GLU A 435 18.86 16.89 9.14
C GLU A 435 18.05 16.19 8.04
N LEU A 436 16.73 16.11 8.22
CA LEU A 436 15.79 15.43 7.32
C LEU A 436 15.28 16.34 6.21
N ARG A 437 15.32 17.68 6.41
CA ARG A 437 14.77 18.67 5.47
C ARG A 437 15.35 18.57 4.07
N ARG A 438 16.61 18.16 3.94
CA ARG A 438 17.31 17.97 2.65
C ARG A 438 16.68 16.90 1.75
N PHE A 439 15.86 16.01 2.31
CA PHE A 439 15.17 14.94 1.58
C PHE A 439 13.72 15.31 1.25
N THR A 440 13.33 16.56 1.44
CA THR A 440 11.95 17.00 1.27
C THR A 440 11.83 18.14 0.27
N ALA A 441 10.72 18.16 -0.46
CA ALA A 441 10.34 19.25 -1.35
C ALA A 441 8.96 19.79 -0.97
N GLN A 442 8.72 21.06 -1.25
CA GLN A 442 7.44 21.72 -0.98
C GLN A 442 6.93 22.39 -2.25
N VAL A 443 5.64 22.20 -2.52
CA VAL A 443 4.93 22.84 -3.65
C VAL A 443 3.78 23.65 -3.07
N GLU A 444 3.85 24.97 -3.22
CA GLU A 444 2.87 25.90 -2.65
C GLU A 444 1.74 26.21 -3.64
N LEU A 445 0.50 25.90 -3.25
CA LEU A 445 -0.73 26.34 -3.91
C LEU A 445 -1.22 27.63 -3.26
N SER A 446 -0.62 28.74 -3.66
CA SER A 446 -0.99 30.09 -3.20
C SER A 446 -2.01 30.79 -4.10
N LYS A 447 -2.17 30.36 -5.36
CA LYS A 447 -3.09 30.95 -6.35
C LYS A 447 -4.19 29.98 -6.78
N GLY A 448 -5.40 30.51 -7.00
CA GLY A 448 -6.52 29.80 -7.60
C GLY A 448 -6.29 29.52 -9.09
N LEU A 449 -7.30 29.00 -9.77
CA LEU A 449 -7.30 28.77 -11.21
C LEU A 449 -7.12 30.08 -11.98
N GLY A 450 -6.45 29.99 -13.13
CA GLY A 450 -6.40 31.08 -14.10
C GLY A 450 -7.78 31.41 -14.66
N ALA A 451 -7.89 32.57 -15.29
CA ALA A 451 -9.12 33.08 -15.88
C ALA A 451 -9.81 32.08 -16.84
N ALA A 452 -9.03 31.49 -17.75
CA ALA A 452 -9.54 30.55 -18.74
C ALA A 452 -10.01 29.23 -18.09
N GLU A 453 -9.23 28.73 -17.13
CA GLU A 453 -9.55 27.51 -16.38
C GLU A 453 -10.78 27.69 -15.49
N ALA A 454 -10.90 28.82 -14.81
CA ALA A 454 -12.05 29.15 -13.97
C ALA A 454 -13.33 29.29 -14.82
N ALA A 455 -13.27 29.96 -15.97
CA ALA A 455 -14.39 30.05 -16.91
C ALA A 455 -14.79 28.67 -17.45
N ALA A 456 -13.80 27.83 -17.79
CA ALA A 456 -14.05 26.46 -18.23
C ALA A 456 -14.70 25.60 -17.13
N LEU A 457 -14.31 25.79 -15.86
CA LEU A 457 -14.94 25.12 -14.72
C LEU A 457 -16.40 25.57 -14.54
N LEU A 458 -16.66 26.88 -14.56
CA LEU A 458 -18.02 27.43 -14.43
C LEU A 458 -18.97 26.90 -15.52
N ARG A 459 -18.50 26.85 -16.77
CA ARG A 459 -19.28 26.26 -17.89
C ARG A 459 -19.50 24.76 -17.74
N GLU A 460 -18.53 24.03 -17.20
CA GLU A 460 -18.66 22.59 -16.99
C GLU A 460 -19.65 22.26 -15.87
N LEU A 461 -19.71 23.09 -14.83
CA LEU A 461 -20.64 22.95 -13.72
C LEU A 461 -22.11 23.18 -14.15
N ASP A 462 -22.34 24.00 -15.18
CA ASP A 462 -23.65 24.24 -15.80
C ASP A 462 -23.76 23.56 -17.18
N ARG A 463 -23.31 22.30 -17.28
CA ARG A 463 -23.22 21.56 -18.55
C ARG A 463 -24.53 21.43 -19.32
N ASP A 464 -25.66 21.42 -18.61
CA ASP A 464 -26.99 21.34 -19.20
C ASP A 464 -27.59 22.72 -19.56
N GLY A 465 -26.87 23.80 -19.24
CA GLY A 465 -27.25 25.19 -19.48
C GLY A 465 -28.45 25.65 -18.66
N SER A 466 -28.88 24.86 -17.67
CA SER A 466 -30.12 25.12 -16.93
C SER A 466 -30.04 26.37 -16.05
N LEU A 467 -28.83 26.81 -15.69
CA LEU A 467 -28.57 28.00 -14.88
C LEU A 467 -28.22 29.23 -15.72
N GLY A 468 -28.09 29.09 -17.04
CA GLY A 468 -27.69 30.15 -17.97
C GLY A 468 -26.24 30.63 -17.81
N ILE A 469 -25.42 29.91 -17.04
CA ILE A 469 -23.99 30.22 -16.79
C ILE A 469 -23.14 29.77 -17.98
N ALA A 470 -23.48 28.64 -18.61
CA ALA A 470 -22.77 28.12 -19.77
C ALA A 470 -22.72 29.13 -20.95
N ASP A 471 -23.78 29.92 -21.08
CA ASP A 471 -23.98 30.89 -22.17
C ASP A 471 -23.44 32.30 -21.86
N LEU A 472 -22.90 32.54 -20.66
CA LEU A 472 -22.32 33.83 -20.28
C LEU A 472 -21.06 34.15 -21.10
N SER A 473 -20.84 35.46 -21.28
CA SER A 473 -19.63 35.96 -21.94
C SER A 473 -18.37 35.65 -21.13
N ASP A 474 -17.22 35.58 -21.80
CA ASP A 474 -15.93 35.36 -21.13
C ASP A 474 -15.63 36.47 -20.09
N ASP A 475 -16.10 37.69 -20.31
CA ASP A 475 -15.94 38.81 -19.37
C ASP A 475 -16.77 38.63 -18.09
N GLU A 476 -17.99 38.10 -18.20
CA GLU A 476 -18.85 37.82 -17.03
C GLU A 476 -18.32 36.65 -16.20
N LEU A 477 -17.83 35.59 -16.85
CA LEU A 477 -17.19 34.46 -16.18
C LEU A 477 -15.85 34.86 -15.55
N LEU A 478 -15.07 35.70 -16.23
CA LEU A 478 -13.86 36.29 -15.68
C LEU A 478 -14.16 37.13 -14.45
N ASN A 479 -15.20 37.94 -14.50
CA ASN A 479 -15.64 38.74 -13.37
C ASN A 479 -15.96 37.86 -12.15
N ALA A 480 -16.72 36.78 -12.35
CA ALA A 480 -16.99 35.79 -11.31
C ALA A 480 -15.71 35.16 -10.75
N ALA A 481 -14.78 34.75 -11.62
CA ALA A 481 -13.51 34.15 -11.24
C ALA A 481 -12.63 35.09 -10.40
N VAL A 482 -12.54 36.37 -10.78
CA VAL A 482 -11.78 37.39 -10.05
C VAL A 482 -12.35 37.62 -8.65
N HIS A 483 -13.68 37.68 -8.51
CA HIS A 483 -14.35 37.91 -7.22
C HIS A 483 -14.07 36.82 -6.18
N VAL A 484 -13.85 35.58 -6.62
CA VAL A 484 -13.50 34.46 -5.73
C VAL A 484 -12.05 34.02 -5.83
N HIS A 485 -11.19 34.87 -6.43
CA HIS A 485 -9.76 34.62 -6.62
C HIS A 485 -9.44 33.29 -7.34
N GLY A 486 -10.35 32.81 -8.19
CA GLY A 486 -10.21 31.56 -8.95
C GLY A 486 -10.19 30.31 -8.08
N VAL A 487 -10.56 30.37 -6.80
CA VAL A 487 -10.53 29.20 -5.91
C VAL A 487 -11.55 28.16 -6.41
N PRO A 488 -11.13 26.92 -6.78
CA PRO A 488 -12.02 25.93 -7.39
C PRO A 488 -13.30 25.68 -6.60
N ARG A 489 -13.15 25.43 -5.29
CA ARG A 489 -14.31 25.18 -4.42
C ARG A 489 -15.24 26.41 -4.30
N ALA A 490 -14.71 27.63 -4.39
CA ALA A 490 -15.53 28.84 -4.38
C ALA A 490 -16.38 28.96 -5.64
N LEU A 491 -15.82 28.59 -6.81
CA LEU A 491 -16.54 28.58 -8.09
C LEU A 491 -17.67 27.54 -8.07
N GLU A 492 -17.42 26.35 -7.53
CA GLU A 492 -18.44 25.32 -7.32
C GLU A 492 -19.57 25.80 -6.40
N LEU A 493 -19.21 26.47 -5.30
CA LEU A 493 -20.19 27.04 -4.37
C LEU A 493 -21.01 28.19 -4.99
N LEU A 494 -20.40 29.01 -5.86
CA LEU A 494 -21.11 30.07 -6.59
C LEU A 494 -22.17 29.51 -7.54
N VAL A 495 -21.81 28.55 -8.40
CA VAL A 495 -22.76 27.89 -9.31
C VAL A 495 -23.88 27.23 -8.51
N GLY A 496 -23.49 26.59 -7.42
CA GLY A 496 -24.44 26.03 -6.49
C GLY A 496 -25.41 27.06 -5.87
N ALA A 497 -24.96 28.26 -5.54
CA ALA A 497 -25.82 29.31 -4.99
C ALA A 497 -26.88 29.76 -6.01
N VAL A 498 -26.51 29.83 -7.29
CA VAL A 498 -27.45 30.08 -8.41
C VAL A 498 -28.49 28.96 -8.50
N ALA A 499 -28.07 27.69 -8.45
CA ALA A 499 -28.95 26.53 -8.52
C ALA A 499 -29.88 26.34 -7.30
N GLY A 500 -29.58 27.02 -6.19
CA GLY A 500 -30.23 26.81 -4.90
C GLY A 500 -31.58 27.52 -4.75
N ASP A 501 -31.78 28.66 -5.43
CA ASP A 501 -32.97 29.50 -5.27
C ASP A 501 -33.92 29.36 -6.45
N ALA A 502 -34.86 28.42 -6.32
CA ALA A 502 -35.81 28.08 -7.37
C ALA A 502 -36.94 29.12 -7.56
N LEU A 503 -37.09 30.09 -6.64
CA LEU A 503 -38.16 31.09 -6.68
C LEU A 503 -37.68 32.43 -7.22
N MET A 504 -36.51 32.89 -6.77
CA MET A 504 -35.93 34.15 -7.23
C MET A 504 -35.12 33.99 -8.52
N LEU A 505 -34.69 32.75 -8.84
CA LEU A 505 -33.90 32.40 -10.03
C LEU A 505 -32.76 33.41 -10.28
N PRO A 506 -31.90 33.66 -9.27
CA PRO A 506 -30.90 34.71 -9.36
C PRO A 506 -29.89 34.40 -10.45
N THR A 507 -29.44 35.42 -11.19
CA THR A 507 -28.33 35.23 -12.12
C THR A 507 -27.00 35.12 -11.37
N LEU A 508 -25.94 34.64 -12.02
CA LEU A 508 -24.58 34.66 -11.46
C LEU A 508 -24.18 36.09 -11.03
N GLY A 509 -24.59 37.10 -11.80
CA GLY A 509 -24.35 38.51 -11.47
C GLY A 509 -25.10 38.98 -10.22
N ASP A 510 -26.31 38.48 -9.97
CA ASP A 510 -27.09 38.84 -8.78
C ASP A 510 -26.53 38.20 -7.52
N VAL A 511 -26.11 36.93 -7.61
CA VAL A 511 -25.33 36.26 -6.57
C VAL A 511 -24.10 37.11 -6.26
N LEU A 512 -23.24 37.41 -7.24
CA LEU A 512 -21.99 38.17 -7.02
C LEU A 512 -22.16 39.54 -6.34
N LYS A 513 -23.25 40.28 -6.60
CA LYS A 513 -23.51 41.59 -5.99
C LYS A 513 -23.61 41.52 -4.46
N ASP A 514 -24.12 40.41 -3.93
CA ASP A 514 -24.28 40.20 -2.49
C ASP A 514 -22.96 39.90 -1.75
N PHE A 515 -21.86 39.60 -2.47
CA PHE A 515 -20.59 39.09 -1.87
C PHE A 515 -19.47 40.12 -1.72
N THR A 516 -19.74 41.41 -1.86
CA THR A 516 -18.74 42.47 -2.08
C THR A 516 -17.81 42.83 -0.90
N HIS A 517 -17.87 42.18 0.28
CA HIS A 517 -17.27 42.78 1.50
C HIS A 517 -16.55 41.88 2.54
N ARG A 518 -16.11 40.63 2.28
CA ARG A 518 -15.45 39.81 3.34
C ARG A 518 -14.22 39.01 2.90
N HIS A 519 -13.30 38.80 3.85
CA HIS A 519 -11.96 38.22 3.66
C HIS A 519 -11.92 36.70 3.41
N ASP A 520 -12.97 35.94 3.79
CA ASP A 520 -13.08 34.49 3.52
C ASP A 520 -14.39 34.17 2.79
N VAL A 521 -14.32 34.20 1.47
CA VAL A 521 -15.47 34.02 0.58
C VAL A 521 -15.95 32.55 0.55
N VAL A 522 -15.05 31.58 0.75
CA VAL A 522 -15.38 30.14 0.68
C VAL A 522 -16.20 29.72 1.89
N ALA A 523 -15.71 30.05 3.10
CA ALA A 523 -16.43 29.70 4.33
C ALA A 523 -17.80 30.39 4.38
N TYR A 524 -17.88 31.65 3.92
CA TYR A 524 -19.15 32.37 3.85
C TYR A 524 -20.12 31.74 2.85
N LEU A 525 -19.69 31.44 1.62
CA LEU A 525 -20.53 30.81 0.59
C LEU A 525 -21.08 29.46 1.07
N ALA A 526 -20.22 28.64 1.67
CA ALA A 526 -20.64 27.36 2.20
C ALA A 526 -21.63 27.52 3.39
N GLN A 527 -21.43 28.53 4.24
CA GLN A 527 -22.31 28.78 5.40
C GLN A 527 -23.67 29.37 5.00
N ASP A 528 -23.69 30.37 4.11
CA ASP A 528 -24.93 30.96 3.59
C ASP A 528 -25.80 29.87 2.95
N ARG A 529 -25.14 29.00 2.18
CA ARG A 529 -25.81 27.89 1.53
C ARG A 529 -26.39 26.88 2.50
N TYR A 530 -25.63 26.49 3.52
CA TYR A 530 -26.14 25.62 4.59
C TYR A 530 -27.40 26.22 5.24
N ARG A 531 -27.46 27.54 5.45
CA ARG A 531 -28.63 28.22 6.03
C ARG A 531 -29.86 28.21 5.13
N ARG A 532 -29.68 28.19 3.81
CA ARG A 532 -30.79 28.15 2.83
C ARG A 532 -31.38 26.76 2.63
N LEU A 533 -30.75 25.71 3.16
CA LEU A 533 -31.26 24.35 3.07
C LEU A 533 -32.51 24.16 3.95
N ASP A 534 -33.50 23.46 3.41
CA ASP A 534 -34.62 22.97 4.21
C ASP A 534 -34.15 21.99 5.30
N GLU A 535 -35.05 21.67 6.24
CA GLU A 535 -34.70 20.82 7.38
C GLU A 535 -34.28 19.41 6.96
N SER A 536 -34.99 18.81 5.99
CA SER A 536 -34.66 17.48 5.45
C SER A 536 -33.27 17.41 4.84
N ALA A 537 -32.91 18.40 4.01
CA ALA A 537 -31.59 18.48 3.38
C ALA A 537 -30.48 18.76 4.40
N ARG A 538 -30.73 19.58 5.43
CA ARG A 538 -29.77 19.80 6.53
C ARG A 538 -29.53 18.52 7.33
N SER A 539 -30.57 17.75 7.62
CA SER A 539 -30.47 16.48 8.34
C SER A 539 -29.67 15.43 7.55
N VAL A 540 -29.97 15.26 6.26
CA VAL A 540 -29.22 14.35 5.37
C VAL A 540 -27.74 14.78 5.29
N LEU A 541 -27.49 16.07 5.07
CA LEU A 541 -26.14 16.61 4.99
C LEU A 541 -25.37 16.42 6.31
N GLY A 542 -26.04 16.58 7.46
CA GLY A 542 -25.46 16.36 8.78
C GLY A 542 -25.02 14.91 8.99
N VAL A 543 -25.82 13.93 8.55
CA VAL A 543 -25.43 12.51 8.60
C VAL A 543 -24.21 12.24 7.70
N LEU A 544 -24.21 12.74 6.46
CA LEU A 544 -23.06 12.61 5.56
C LEU A 544 -21.80 13.28 6.13
N ALA A 545 -21.96 14.42 6.80
CA ALA A 545 -20.89 15.16 7.44
C ALA A 545 -20.28 14.42 8.65
N ALA A 546 -21.11 13.75 9.44
CA ALA A 546 -20.64 12.91 10.56
C ALA A 546 -20.00 11.60 10.06
N LEU A 547 -20.55 10.99 8.99
CA LEU A 547 -20.04 9.74 8.41
C LEU A 547 -18.66 9.89 7.76
N ARG A 548 -18.37 11.03 7.11
CA ARG A 548 -17.09 11.38 6.44
C ARG A 548 -16.58 10.41 5.37
N THR A 549 -17.30 9.33 5.10
CA THR A 549 -16.92 8.29 4.13
C THR A 549 -17.91 8.25 2.95
N ARG A 550 -17.49 7.58 1.87
CA ARG A 550 -18.38 7.33 0.72
C ARG A 550 -19.46 6.33 1.11
N VAL A 551 -20.69 6.59 0.69
CA VAL A 551 -21.85 5.81 1.13
C VAL A 551 -22.87 5.65 0.01
N ARG A 552 -23.54 4.50 -0.06
CA ARG A 552 -24.63 4.30 -1.02
C ARG A 552 -25.90 4.98 -0.52
N GLN A 553 -26.77 5.38 -1.44
CA GLN A 553 -28.07 5.96 -1.09
C GLN A 553 -28.86 5.09 -0.09
N SER A 554 -28.91 3.77 -0.33
CA SER A 554 -29.65 2.83 0.54
C SER A 554 -29.13 2.78 1.98
N GLU A 555 -27.82 3.05 2.17
CA GLU A 555 -27.20 3.06 3.49
C GLU A 555 -27.51 4.36 4.23
N VAL A 556 -27.55 5.49 3.50
CA VAL A 556 -28.01 6.78 4.05
C VAL A 556 -29.47 6.66 4.50
N GLU A 557 -30.31 6.01 3.69
CA GLU A 557 -31.72 5.72 4.03
C GLU A 557 -31.83 4.84 5.28
N GLU A 558 -31.03 3.78 5.41
CA GLU A 558 -31.00 2.91 6.60
C GLU A 558 -30.59 3.68 7.87
N ILE A 559 -29.56 4.52 7.78
CA ILE A 559 -29.10 5.35 8.91
C ILE A 559 -30.20 6.31 9.34
N LEU A 560 -30.75 7.07 8.39
CA LEU A 560 -31.76 8.09 8.64
C LEU A 560 -33.09 7.52 9.11
N ASN A 561 -33.48 6.33 8.63
CA ASN A 561 -34.70 5.64 9.10
C ASN A 561 -34.66 5.36 10.61
N GLY A 562 -33.47 5.25 11.22
CA GLY A 562 -33.34 5.11 12.68
C GLY A 562 -33.35 6.44 13.46
N LEU A 563 -33.36 7.59 12.78
CA LEU A 563 -33.51 8.93 13.36
C LEU A 563 -34.91 9.49 13.12
N ASP A 564 -35.37 9.41 11.88
CA ASP A 564 -36.69 9.84 11.41
C ASP A 564 -37.11 9.02 10.18
N PRO A 565 -38.01 8.04 10.34
CA PRO A 565 -38.53 7.21 9.25
C PRO A 565 -39.28 7.98 8.16
N ASP A 566 -39.87 9.13 8.49
CA ASP A 566 -40.71 9.91 7.58
C ASP A 566 -39.91 10.94 6.78
N LEU A 567 -38.59 11.04 7.03
CA LEU A 567 -37.73 12.01 6.38
C LEU A 567 -37.58 11.70 4.88
N PRO A 568 -37.88 12.65 3.97
CA PRO A 568 -37.78 12.41 2.53
C PRO A 568 -36.32 12.43 2.04
N VAL A 569 -35.61 11.31 2.21
CA VAL A 569 -34.17 11.19 1.93
C VAL A 569 -33.84 11.40 0.44
N ALA A 570 -34.54 10.73 -0.48
CA ALA A 570 -34.24 10.81 -1.90
C ALA A 570 -34.44 12.22 -2.49
N PRO A 571 -35.55 12.94 -2.20
CA PRO A 571 -35.70 14.35 -2.59
C PRO A 571 -34.61 15.26 -2.00
N ALA A 572 -34.26 15.07 -0.72
CA ALA A 572 -33.22 15.84 -0.06
C ALA A 572 -31.83 15.61 -0.71
N LEU A 573 -31.45 14.36 -0.97
CA LEU A 573 -30.22 14.01 -1.70
C LEU A 573 -30.21 14.61 -3.11
N THR A 574 -31.33 14.52 -3.83
CA THR A 574 -31.46 15.13 -5.17
C THR A 574 -31.20 16.63 -5.12
N SER A 575 -31.75 17.31 -4.12
CA SER A 575 -31.53 18.74 -3.88
C SER A 575 -30.06 19.05 -3.60
N LEU A 576 -29.41 18.29 -2.70
CA LEU A 576 -27.99 18.45 -2.35
C LEU A 576 -27.04 18.19 -3.54
N VAL A 577 -27.37 17.24 -4.42
CA VAL A 577 -26.61 16.93 -5.63
C VAL A 577 -26.77 18.01 -6.69
N ARG A 578 -28.00 18.48 -6.95
CA ARG A 578 -28.27 19.63 -7.84
C ARG A 578 -27.51 20.87 -7.36
N MET A 579 -27.36 20.98 -6.06
CA MET A 579 -26.60 22.03 -5.43
C MET A 579 -25.05 21.83 -5.57
N HIS A 580 -24.50 20.67 -5.87
CA HIS A 580 -23.04 20.42 -5.76
C HIS A 580 -22.50 20.52 -4.31
N LEU A 581 -23.37 20.26 -3.32
CA LEU A 581 -22.92 19.96 -1.95
C LEU A 581 -22.49 18.50 -1.83
N VAL A 582 -23.23 17.59 -2.48
CA VAL A 582 -22.91 16.15 -2.51
C VAL A 582 -22.53 15.76 -3.93
N SER A 583 -21.43 15.04 -4.07
CA SER A 583 -20.96 14.46 -5.33
C SER A 583 -21.43 13.02 -5.48
N VAL A 584 -21.67 12.59 -6.71
CA VAL A 584 -22.14 11.24 -7.05
C VAL A 584 -21.13 10.55 -7.95
N ASP A 585 -20.61 9.42 -7.50
CA ASP A 585 -19.84 8.52 -8.36
C ASP A 585 -20.79 7.48 -8.97
N ARG A 586 -20.97 7.58 -10.29
CA ARG A 586 -21.88 6.69 -11.03
C ARG A 586 -21.33 5.27 -11.21
N ALA A 587 -20.01 5.09 -11.20
CA ALA A 587 -19.38 3.79 -11.37
C ALA A 587 -19.53 2.95 -10.10
N SER A 588 -19.21 3.54 -8.94
CA SER A 588 -19.34 2.87 -7.64
C SER A 588 -20.74 3.00 -7.02
N ARG A 589 -21.61 3.84 -7.58
CA ARG A 589 -22.94 4.20 -7.06
C ARG A 589 -22.88 4.74 -5.62
N THR A 590 -21.85 5.53 -5.34
CA THR A 590 -21.63 6.13 -4.01
C THR A 590 -21.80 7.64 -4.04
N LEU A 591 -22.16 8.18 -2.88
CA LEU A 591 -22.29 9.58 -2.57
C LEU A 591 -21.08 10.00 -1.73
N ALA A 592 -20.57 11.20 -1.98
CA ALA A 592 -19.47 11.75 -1.19
C ALA A 592 -19.68 13.25 -0.94
N LEU A 593 -19.53 13.65 0.31
CA LEU A 593 -19.49 15.05 0.71
C LEU A 593 -18.04 15.55 0.66
N HIS A 594 -17.82 16.77 0.14
CA HIS A 594 -16.50 17.37 0.15
C HIS A 594 -16.02 17.55 1.61
N PRO A 595 -14.79 17.19 1.98
CA PRO A 595 -14.33 17.21 3.38
C PRO A 595 -14.47 18.58 4.09
N MET A 596 -14.25 19.68 3.37
CA MET A 596 -14.47 21.03 3.90
C MET A 596 -15.94 21.30 4.26
N ASP A 597 -16.89 20.83 3.45
CA ASP A 597 -18.31 21.01 3.74
C ASP A 597 -18.79 20.03 4.81
N ALA A 598 -18.16 18.86 4.91
CA ALA A 598 -18.36 17.95 6.03
C ALA A 598 -17.95 18.64 7.34
N ASP A 599 -16.76 19.25 7.42
CA ASP A 599 -16.32 19.98 8.61
C ASP A 599 -17.26 21.15 8.94
N LEU A 600 -17.65 21.94 7.92
CA LEU A 600 -18.55 23.07 8.14
C LEU A 600 -19.94 22.62 8.59
N ALA A 601 -20.57 21.69 7.85
CA ALA A 601 -21.91 21.19 8.16
C ALA A 601 -21.93 20.55 9.56
N TYR A 602 -20.91 19.75 9.88
CA TYR A 602 -20.75 19.16 11.20
C TYR A 602 -20.60 20.22 12.30
N ALA A 603 -19.81 21.28 12.07
CA ALA A 603 -19.65 22.38 13.02
C ALA A 603 -20.95 23.20 13.20
N GLN A 604 -21.81 23.29 12.19
CA GLN A 604 -23.12 23.97 12.28
C GLN A 604 -24.19 23.10 12.97
N MET A 605 -23.98 21.79 13.10
CA MET A 605 -24.94 20.92 13.78
C MET A 605 -25.02 21.27 15.28
N PRO A 606 -26.24 21.37 15.85
CA PRO A 606 -26.43 21.49 17.29
C PRO A 606 -25.75 20.33 18.02
N SER A 607 -25.26 20.55 19.24
CA SER A 607 -24.66 19.45 20.03
C SER A 607 -25.69 18.38 20.41
N HIS A 608 -26.92 18.79 20.71
CA HIS A 608 -28.04 17.95 21.16
C HIS A 608 -29.28 18.13 20.27
N GLY A 609 -30.28 17.26 20.43
CA GLY A 609 -31.53 17.26 19.65
C GLY A 609 -31.68 16.00 18.79
N SER A 610 -32.82 15.84 18.11
CA SER A 610 -33.12 14.66 17.26
C SER A 610 -32.08 14.46 16.15
N PHE A 611 -31.54 15.55 15.61
CA PHE A 611 -30.44 15.57 14.63
C PHE A 611 -29.18 16.29 15.13
N GLY A 612 -29.03 16.40 16.46
CA GLY A 612 -27.80 16.93 17.05
C GLY A 612 -26.61 15.98 16.84
N ARG A 613 -25.38 16.52 16.94
CA ARG A 613 -24.13 15.77 16.75
C ARG A 613 -24.12 14.48 17.57
N GLN A 614 -24.36 14.55 18.87
CA GLN A 614 -24.32 13.35 19.72
C GLN A 614 -25.34 12.28 19.28
N THR A 615 -26.55 12.67 18.89
CA THR A 615 -27.59 11.72 18.45
C THR A 615 -27.23 11.06 17.13
N VAL A 616 -26.74 11.84 16.17
CA VAL A 616 -26.29 11.35 14.86
C VAL A 616 -25.09 10.42 15.02
N GLU A 617 -24.11 10.81 15.85
CA GLU A 617 -22.92 10.01 16.13
C GLU A 617 -23.28 8.66 16.81
N ARG A 618 -24.18 8.66 17.80
CA ARG A 618 -24.68 7.40 18.41
C ARG A 618 -25.43 6.53 17.39
N ARG A 619 -26.20 7.14 16.49
CA ARG A 619 -26.88 6.39 15.43
C ARG A 619 -25.87 5.73 14.49
N LEU A 620 -24.83 6.44 14.08
CA LEU A 620 -23.75 5.91 13.25
C LEU A 620 -23.00 4.79 13.97
N ALA A 621 -22.68 4.96 15.25
CA ALA A 621 -22.10 3.92 16.09
C ALA A 621 -22.97 2.65 16.10
N SER A 622 -24.29 2.79 16.26
CA SER A 622 -25.25 1.67 16.20
C SER A 622 -25.31 1.01 14.81
N TRP A 623 -25.21 1.80 13.74
CA TRP A 623 -25.20 1.29 12.37
C TRP A 623 -23.94 0.47 12.05
N TYR A 624 -22.77 0.89 12.56
CA TYR A 624 -21.53 0.10 12.50
C TYR A 624 -21.58 -1.13 13.40
N ALA A 625 -22.26 -1.06 14.56
CA ALA A 625 -22.49 -2.22 15.42
C ALA A 625 -23.14 -3.39 14.68
N GLY A 626 -24.13 -3.10 13.82
CA GLY A 626 -24.81 -4.11 12.99
C GLY A 626 -23.96 -4.69 11.85
N ARG A 627 -22.75 -4.16 11.62
CA ARG A 627 -21.83 -4.56 10.54
C ARG A 627 -20.55 -5.21 11.04
N ARG A 628 -20.43 -5.37 12.36
CA ARG A 628 -19.27 -6.00 12.96
C ARG A 628 -19.21 -7.48 12.60
N ARG A 629 -18.00 -7.97 12.39
CA ARG A 629 -17.74 -9.40 12.27
C ARG A 629 -17.66 -10.03 13.67
N PRO A 630 -18.14 -11.26 13.87
CA PRO A 630 -17.91 -12.00 15.11
C PRO A 630 -16.42 -12.18 15.38
N ASP A 631 -16.04 -12.24 16.65
CA ASP A 631 -14.65 -12.33 17.14
C ASP A 631 -13.89 -13.55 16.61
N ASP A 632 -14.54 -14.71 16.55
CA ASP A 632 -13.97 -15.96 16.01
C ASP A 632 -13.58 -15.88 14.51
N THR A 633 -14.06 -14.86 13.78
CA THR A 633 -13.76 -14.64 12.36
C THR A 633 -12.65 -13.62 12.10
N TRP A 634 -12.14 -12.91 13.12
CA TRP A 634 -11.13 -11.88 12.92
C TRP A 634 -9.79 -12.50 12.49
N ARG A 635 -9.26 -12.08 11.35
CA ARG A 635 -7.97 -12.54 10.81
C ARG A 635 -7.06 -11.38 10.39
N SER A 636 -7.61 -10.17 10.29
CA SER A 636 -6.92 -8.98 9.81
C SER A 636 -7.46 -7.70 10.47
N PRO A 637 -6.68 -6.61 10.50
CA PRO A 637 -7.16 -5.32 11.02
C PRO A 637 -8.41 -4.80 10.31
N GLU A 638 -8.60 -5.18 9.04
CA GLU A 638 -9.79 -4.85 8.25
C GLU A 638 -11.08 -5.43 8.83
N ASP A 639 -11.01 -6.59 9.48
CA ASP A 639 -12.16 -7.24 10.11
C ASP A 639 -12.67 -6.43 11.32
N LEU A 640 -11.78 -5.62 11.91
CA LEU A 640 -12.07 -4.71 13.01
C LEU A 640 -12.47 -3.30 12.56
N GLU A 641 -12.51 -2.98 11.26
CA GLU A 641 -12.84 -1.62 10.79
C GLU A 641 -14.20 -1.15 11.34
N ALA A 642 -15.22 -2.01 11.36
CA ALA A 642 -16.52 -1.65 11.95
C ALA A 642 -16.44 -1.39 13.46
N HIS A 643 -15.61 -2.13 14.21
CA HIS A 643 -15.36 -1.86 15.64
C HIS A 643 -14.68 -0.51 15.84
N ARG A 644 -13.63 -0.22 15.06
CA ARG A 644 -12.88 1.04 15.11
C ARG A 644 -13.77 2.24 14.77
N ARG A 645 -14.60 2.13 13.73
CA ARG A 645 -15.57 3.19 13.38
C ARG A 645 -16.61 3.40 14.45
N GLN A 646 -17.13 2.34 15.02
CA GLN A 646 -18.05 2.48 16.14
C GLN A 646 -17.39 3.17 17.32
N PHE A 647 -16.17 2.78 17.70
CA PHE A 647 -15.40 3.44 18.74
C PHE A 647 -15.25 4.95 18.47
N GLU A 648 -14.81 5.33 17.27
CA GLU A 648 -14.65 6.74 16.88
C GLU A 648 -15.96 7.54 17.01
N HIS A 649 -17.07 6.98 16.52
CA HIS A 649 -18.38 7.63 16.60
C HIS A 649 -18.87 7.76 18.05
N LEU A 650 -18.61 6.78 18.92
CA LEU A 650 -18.95 6.86 20.34
C LEU A 650 -18.12 7.91 21.08
N VAL A 651 -16.83 8.02 20.77
CA VAL A 651 -15.97 9.11 21.29
C VAL A 651 -16.50 10.47 20.86
N ARG A 652 -16.85 10.66 19.58
CA ARG A 652 -17.44 11.93 19.09
C ARG A 652 -18.82 12.22 19.68
N ALA A 653 -19.55 11.19 20.11
CA ALA A 653 -20.82 11.31 20.81
C ALA A 653 -20.68 11.65 22.31
N ASP A 654 -19.45 11.77 22.82
CA ASP A 654 -19.16 11.93 24.26
C ASP A 654 -19.68 10.74 25.09
N ASP A 655 -19.76 9.56 24.47
CA ASP A 655 -20.20 8.31 25.10
C ASP A 655 -18.99 7.41 25.37
N HIS A 656 -18.12 7.89 26.26
CA HIS A 656 -16.83 7.28 26.55
C HIS A 656 -16.95 5.89 27.20
N ASP A 657 -18.00 5.66 27.99
CA ASP A 657 -18.28 4.34 28.56
C ASP A 657 -18.63 3.32 27.47
N ALA A 658 -19.48 3.67 26.51
CA ALA A 658 -19.76 2.79 25.38
C ALA A 658 -18.53 2.60 24.49
N ALA A 659 -17.75 3.66 24.23
CA ALA A 659 -16.51 3.57 23.46
C ALA A 659 -15.52 2.59 24.11
N ALA A 660 -15.31 2.71 25.43
CA ALA A 660 -14.42 1.84 26.18
C ALA A 660 -14.87 0.36 26.14
N ARG A 661 -16.18 0.06 26.18
CA ARG A 661 -16.68 -1.31 26.00
C ARG A 661 -16.27 -1.90 24.65
N VAL A 662 -16.47 -1.14 23.56
CA VAL A 662 -16.06 -1.58 22.21
C VAL A 662 -14.55 -1.76 22.11
N LEU A 663 -13.77 -0.87 22.73
CA LEU A 663 -12.31 -1.00 22.77
C LEU A 663 -11.87 -2.26 23.51
N ASN A 664 -12.48 -2.58 24.65
CA ASN A 664 -12.13 -3.77 25.42
C ASN A 664 -12.37 -5.07 24.66
N GLU A 665 -13.40 -5.14 23.82
CA GLU A 665 -13.70 -6.30 22.97
C GLU A 665 -12.60 -6.57 21.92
N MET A 666 -11.96 -5.53 21.38
CA MET A 666 -10.94 -5.67 20.32
C MET A 666 -9.50 -5.49 20.79
N SER A 667 -9.27 -4.94 21.99
CA SER A 667 -7.94 -4.52 22.44
C SER A 667 -6.98 -5.70 22.51
N GLU A 668 -7.41 -6.80 23.12
CA GLU A 668 -6.62 -8.03 23.19
C GLU A 668 -6.17 -8.49 21.80
N TRP A 669 -7.11 -8.59 20.85
CA TRP A 669 -6.77 -8.97 19.48
C TRP A 669 -5.75 -8.02 18.85
N LEU A 670 -5.94 -6.70 18.99
CA LEU A 670 -5.02 -5.68 18.47
C LEU A 670 -3.61 -5.82 19.09
N VAL A 671 -3.52 -6.15 20.38
CA VAL A 671 -2.24 -6.36 21.07
C VAL A 671 -1.53 -7.59 20.49
N TRP A 672 -2.21 -8.75 20.45
CA TRP A 672 -1.62 -10.01 20.00
C TRP A 672 -1.31 -10.05 18.50
N HIS A 673 -1.94 -9.21 17.68
CA HIS A 673 -1.73 -9.15 16.23
C HIS A 673 -0.83 -7.99 15.79
N GLY A 674 -0.03 -7.43 16.71
CA GLY A 674 1.03 -6.47 16.38
C GLY A 674 0.59 -5.00 16.31
N SER A 675 -0.66 -4.70 16.63
CA SER A 675 -1.29 -3.37 16.54
C SER A 675 -1.42 -2.67 17.90
N VAL A 676 -0.52 -3.01 18.82
CA VAL A 676 -0.48 -2.55 20.20
C VAL A 676 -0.42 -1.02 20.35
N LEU A 677 0.33 -0.31 19.51
CA LEU A 677 0.38 1.17 19.55
C LEU A 677 -0.98 1.80 19.22
N SER A 678 -1.75 1.17 18.31
CA SER A 678 -3.11 1.61 18.01
C SER A 678 -4.01 1.40 19.23
N ALA A 679 -3.92 0.23 19.88
CA ALA A 679 -4.69 -0.04 21.10
C ALA A 679 -4.35 0.98 22.20
N VAL A 680 -3.07 1.26 22.44
CA VAL A 680 -2.61 2.26 23.42
C VAL A 680 -3.17 3.66 23.11
N SER A 681 -3.12 4.10 21.86
CA SER A 681 -3.67 5.42 21.45
C SER A 681 -5.18 5.50 21.68
N MET A 682 -5.91 4.43 21.38
CA MET A 682 -7.35 4.35 21.63
C MET A 682 -7.67 4.37 23.12
N HIS A 683 -6.90 3.66 23.95
CA HIS A 683 -7.04 3.69 25.41
C HIS A 683 -6.79 5.11 25.98
N LEU A 684 -5.78 5.81 25.49
CA LEU A 684 -5.49 7.20 25.87
C LEU A 684 -6.65 8.14 25.53
N THR A 685 -7.37 7.89 24.42
CA THR A 685 -8.48 8.73 23.95
C THR A 685 -9.68 8.74 24.91
N VAL A 686 -9.92 7.64 25.63
CA VAL A 686 -11.05 7.52 26.59
C VAL A 686 -10.60 7.64 28.04
N ARG A 687 -9.29 7.64 28.31
CA ARG A 687 -8.73 7.69 29.66
C ARG A 687 -9.21 8.93 30.42
N GLY A 688 -9.67 8.72 31.65
CA GLY A 688 -10.14 9.80 32.52
C GLY A 688 -11.54 10.32 32.21
N HIS A 689 -12.19 9.84 31.15
CA HIS A 689 -13.56 10.20 30.80
C HIS A 689 -14.59 9.08 31.03
N ILE A 690 -14.13 7.88 31.40
CA ILE A 690 -14.98 6.73 31.75
C ILE A 690 -15.58 6.97 33.13
N THR A 691 -16.90 6.88 33.23
CA THR A 691 -17.65 7.18 34.46
C THR A 691 -18.22 5.94 35.13
N ASP A 692 -18.45 4.87 34.37
CA ASP A 692 -18.91 3.58 34.87
C ASP A 692 -17.72 2.79 35.44
N ASP A 693 -17.78 2.44 36.72
CA ASP A 693 -16.70 1.77 37.42
C ASP A 693 -16.41 0.34 36.89
N GLN A 694 -17.42 -0.39 36.42
CA GLN A 694 -17.21 -1.72 35.82
C GLN A 694 -16.53 -1.59 34.46
N VAL A 695 -16.93 -0.62 33.65
CA VAL A 695 -16.28 -0.32 32.37
C VAL A 695 -14.85 0.16 32.60
N ARG A 696 -14.64 1.02 33.60
CA ARG A 696 -13.32 1.53 33.97
C ARG A 696 -12.40 0.40 34.40
N LEU A 697 -12.89 -0.56 35.17
CA LEU A 697 -12.12 -1.75 35.55
C LEU A 697 -11.69 -2.55 34.32
N ALA A 698 -12.63 -2.95 33.46
CA ALA A 698 -12.32 -3.71 32.26
C ALA A 698 -11.36 -2.96 31.33
N HIS A 699 -11.54 -1.64 31.18
CA HIS A 699 -10.65 -0.78 30.42
C HIS A 699 -9.24 -0.73 31.01
N THR A 700 -9.12 -0.58 32.32
CA THR A 700 -7.82 -0.46 33.00
C THR A 700 -7.03 -1.77 32.90
N VAL A 701 -7.69 -2.92 33.02
CA VAL A 701 -7.08 -4.24 32.78
C VAL A 701 -6.60 -4.38 31.33
N ALA A 702 -7.46 -4.09 30.35
CA ALA A 702 -7.10 -4.18 28.93
C ALA A 702 -5.95 -3.21 28.56
N TYR A 703 -5.97 -2.00 29.12
CA TYR A 703 -4.91 -1.03 28.92
C TYR A 703 -3.59 -1.46 29.59
N GLY A 704 -3.67 -2.08 30.77
CA GLY A 704 -2.54 -2.71 31.46
C GLY A 704 -1.86 -3.75 30.59
N HIS A 705 -2.64 -4.64 29.97
CA HIS A 705 -2.14 -5.64 29.00
C HIS A 705 -1.49 -4.98 27.78
N ALA A 706 -2.13 -3.96 27.19
CA ALA A 706 -1.53 -3.24 26.07
C ALA A 706 -0.20 -2.54 26.44
N ARG A 707 -0.08 -2.04 27.68
CA ARG A 707 1.17 -1.45 28.20
C ARG A 707 2.23 -2.49 28.56
N LEU A 708 1.82 -3.64 29.10
CA LEU A 708 2.69 -4.79 29.34
C LEU A 708 3.38 -5.22 28.03
N SER A 709 2.67 -5.13 26.89
CA SER A 709 3.21 -5.50 25.57
C SER A 709 4.00 -4.41 24.83
N ALA A 710 3.80 -3.11 25.09
CA ALA A 710 4.42 -2.03 24.28
C ALA A 710 4.95 -0.81 25.03
N GLY A 711 4.86 -0.79 26.36
CA GLY A 711 5.18 0.37 27.17
C GLY A 711 6.30 0.13 28.18
N PRO A 712 6.73 1.19 28.89
CA PRO A 712 7.55 1.04 30.09
C PRO A 712 6.77 0.23 31.12
N MET A 713 7.40 -0.83 31.61
CA MET A 713 6.80 -1.85 32.48
C MET A 713 6.17 -1.25 33.75
N GLU A 714 6.71 -0.12 34.22
CA GLU A 714 6.20 0.64 35.36
C GLU A 714 4.77 1.16 35.13
N GLN A 715 4.43 1.56 33.90
CA GLN A 715 3.05 1.98 33.60
C GLN A 715 2.06 0.82 33.64
N ALA A 716 2.50 -0.40 33.26
CA ALA A 716 1.66 -1.59 33.39
C ALA A 716 1.41 -1.91 34.88
N VAL A 717 2.45 -1.79 35.72
CA VAL A 717 2.33 -1.92 37.19
C VAL A 717 1.31 -0.93 37.75
N ASP A 718 1.39 0.35 37.38
CA ASP A 718 0.44 1.38 37.85
C ASP A 718 -1.01 1.02 37.48
N LEU A 719 -1.23 0.64 36.21
CA LEU A 719 -2.56 0.28 35.71
C LEU A 719 -3.11 -0.97 36.37
N PHE A 720 -2.33 -2.04 36.49
CA PHE A 720 -2.80 -3.25 37.14
C PHE A 720 -3.01 -3.06 38.65
N THR A 721 -2.22 -2.22 39.30
CA THR A 721 -2.46 -1.83 40.70
C THR A 721 -3.80 -1.12 40.86
N GLU A 722 -4.10 -0.13 40.01
CA GLU A 722 -5.40 0.54 39.97
C GLU A 722 -6.55 -0.46 39.72
N ALA A 723 -6.34 -1.41 38.79
CA ALA A 723 -7.32 -2.43 38.47
C ALA A 723 -7.57 -3.41 39.63
N VAL A 724 -6.53 -3.83 40.37
CA VAL A 724 -6.67 -4.67 41.57
C VAL A 724 -7.52 -3.96 42.62
N GLU A 725 -7.19 -2.71 42.94
CA GLU A 725 -7.96 -1.93 43.93
C GLU A 725 -9.42 -1.76 43.50
N LEU A 726 -9.66 -1.46 42.22
CA LEU A 726 -11.00 -1.27 41.70
C LEU A 726 -11.80 -2.58 41.70
N ALA A 727 -11.18 -3.70 41.31
CA ALA A 727 -11.81 -5.02 41.33
C ALA A 727 -12.17 -5.48 42.75
N GLU A 728 -11.31 -5.22 43.74
CA GLU A 728 -11.60 -5.47 45.16
C GLU A 728 -12.79 -4.65 45.66
N ARG A 729 -12.81 -3.34 45.34
CA ARG A 729 -13.91 -2.45 45.73
C ARG A 729 -15.25 -2.86 45.11
N LEU A 730 -15.23 -3.31 43.85
CA LEU A 730 -16.44 -3.74 43.14
C LEU A 730 -16.85 -5.18 43.42
N GLY A 731 -15.97 -5.99 44.02
CA GLY A 731 -16.20 -7.42 44.22
C GLY A 731 -16.10 -8.26 42.94
N GLU A 732 -15.45 -7.73 41.90
CA GLU A 732 -15.31 -8.37 40.58
C GLU A 732 -14.17 -9.40 40.59
N ARG A 733 -14.45 -10.59 41.14
CA ARG A 733 -13.43 -11.62 41.40
C ARG A 733 -12.68 -12.10 40.16
N SER A 734 -13.35 -12.21 39.01
CA SER A 734 -12.71 -12.62 37.75
C SER A 734 -11.72 -11.56 37.25
N GLN A 735 -12.09 -10.29 37.30
CA GLN A 735 -11.20 -9.19 36.93
C GLN A 735 -10.08 -8.98 37.96
N LEU A 736 -10.34 -9.22 39.24
CA LEU A 736 -9.31 -9.21 40.29
C LEU A 736 -8.23 -10.24 40.00
N GLN A 737 -8.61 -11.47 39.63
CA GLN A 737 -7.67 -12.51 39.25
C GLN A 737 -6.81 -12.06 38.05
N ASN A 738 -7.44 -11.53 36.99
CA ASN A 738 -6.74 -11.08 35.79
C ASN A 738 -5.76 -9.93 36.10
N ALA A 739 -6.19 -8.94 36.89
CA ALA A 739 -5.35 -7.83 37.31
C ALA A 739 -4.17 -8.28 38.20
N LEU A 740 -4.39 -9.22 39.13
CA LEU A 740 -3.32 -9.79 39.96
C LEU A 740 -2.29 -10.55 39.12
N PHE A 741 -2.76 -11.33 38.15
CA PHE A 741 -1.89 -12.03 37.22
C PHE A 741 -1.04 -11.05 36.39
N GLY A 742 -1.68 -10.05 35.77
CA GLY A 742 -0.98 -9.02 35.00
C GLY A 742 0.02 -8.22 35.83
N LEU A 743 -0.33 -7.86 37.07
CA LEU A 743 0.58 -7.19 38.01
C LEU A 743 1.77 -8.08 38.38
N GLY A 744 1.50 -9.36 38.66
CA GLY A 744 2.52 -10.37 38.97
C GLY A 744 3.50 -10.56 37.81
N ASP A 745 3.00 -10.64 36.58
CA ASP A 745 3.84 -10.76 35.38
C ASP A 745 4.67 -9.49 35.12
N ALA A 746 4.07 -8.30 35.27
CA ALA A 746 4.80 -7.05 35.15
C ALA A 746 5.98 -6.97 36.16
N HIS A 747 5.74 -7.36 37.42
CA HIS A 747 6.79 -7.44 38.44
C HIS A 747 7.83 -8.52 38.14
N ARG A 748 7.41 -9.65 37.56
CA ARG A 748 8.33 -10.74 37.18
C ARG A 748 9.32 -10.24 36.14
N GLN A 749 8.83 -9.51 35.14
CA GLN A 749 9.66 -8.95 34.08
C GLN A 749 10.58 -7.81 34.58
N LEU A 750 10.18 -7.10 35.65
CA LEU A 750 11.05 -6.14 36.37
C LEU A 750 12.08 -6.80 37.30
N GLY A 751 12.00 -8.13 37.52
CA GLY A 751 12.88 -8.84 38.47
C GLY A 751 12.46 -8.74 39.94
N ASN A 752 11.26 -8.25 40.24
CA ASN A 752 10.74 -8.15 41.61
C ASN A 752 10.13 -9.49 42.07
N LEU A 753 10.95 -10.54 42.11
CA LEU A 753 10.51 -11.93 42.21
C LEU A 753 9.73 -12.26 43.49
N ASP A 754 10.10 -11.69 44.64
CA ASP A 754 9.36 -11.92 45.90
C ASP A 754 7.91 -11.40 45.81
N THR A 755 7.73 -10.20 45.25
CA THR A 755 6.41 -9.60 45.02
C THR A 755 5.61 -10.42 44.00
N THR A 756 6.28 -10.92 42.96
CA THR A 756 5.67 -11.82 41.98
C THR A 756 5.12 -13.10 42.62
N VAL A 757 5.86 -13.73 43.54
CA VAL A 757 5.39 -14.93 44.26
C VAL A 757 4.09 -14.66 45.01
N GLU A 758 4.01 -13.55 45.76
CA GLU A 758 2.80 -13.18 46.50
C GLU A 758 1.61 -12.99 45.55
N LEU A 759 1.79 -12.20 44.50
CA LEU A 759 0.74 -11.85 43.54
C LEU A 759 0.24 -13.06 42.76
N LEU A 760 1.15 -13.86 42.20
CA LEU A 760 0.79 -15.04 41.40
C LEU A 760 0.20 -16.15 42.25
N THR A 761 0.64 -16.32 43.51
CA THR A 761 0.00 -17.27 44.45
C THR A 761 -1.45 -16.88 44.70
N ARG A 762 -1.71 -15.58 44.92
CA ARG A 762 -3.06 -15.06 45.10
C ARG A 762 -3.90 -15.22 43.84
N ALA A 763 -3.33 -14.96 42.66
CA ALA A 763 -4.01 -15.14 41.38
C ALA A 763 -4.37 -16.61 41.11
N ALA A 764 -3.44 -17.55 41.34
CA ALA A 764 -3.67 -18.98 41.17
C ALA A 764 -4.75 -19.50 42.14
N GLY A 765 -4.68 -19.10 43.41
CA GLY A 765 -5.70 -19.47 44.40
C GLY A 765 -7.09 -18.97 44.02
N LEU A 766 -7.18 -17.72 43.55
CA LEU A 766 -8.44 -17.13 43.11
C LEU A 766 -9.00 -17.81 41.85
N ALA A 767 -8.15 -18.17 40.89
CA ALA A 767 -8.55 -18.93 39.71
C ALA A 767 -9.12 -20.31 40.09
N GLY A 768 -8.45 -21.03 40.99
CA GLY A 768 -8.93 -22.31 41.53
C GLY A 768 -10.27 -22.18 42.26
N GLU A 769 -10.46 -21.13 43.07
CA GLU A 769 -11.75 -20.83 43.72
C GLU A 769 -12.88 -20.52 42.73
N LEU A 770 -12.55 -19.96 41.57
CA LEU A 770 -13.48 -19.67 40.48
C LEU A 770 -13.73 -20.88 39.55
N GLY A 771 -12.93 -21.95 39.68
CA GLY A 771 -12.96 -23.09 38.76
C GLY A 771 -12.41 -22.76 37.37
N ASP A 772 -11.57 -21.74 37.25
CA ASP A 772 -10.95 -21.28 36.01
C ASP A 772 -9.59 -21.97 35.83
N THR A 773 -9.63 -23.19 35.29
CA THR A 773 -8.45 -24.06 35.17
C THR A 773 -7.35 -23.46 34.30
N GLU A 774 -7.71 -22.76 33.22
CA GLU A 774 -6.75 -22.14 32.30
C GLU A 774 -5.96 -21.02 33.00
N ARG A 775 -6.66 -20.16 33.74
CA ARG A 775 -6.00 -19.09 34.47
C ARG A 775 -5.21 -19.58 35.70
N GLU A 776 -5.66 -20.67 36.33
CA GLU A 776 -4.88 -21.34 37.38
C GLU A 776 -3.57 -21.89 36.80
N GLU A 777 -3.63 -22.54 35.64
CA GLU A 777 -2.46 -23.06 34.93
C GLU A 777 -1.45 -21.95 34.59
N HIS A 778 -1.88 -20.84 33.98
CA HIS A 778 -0.98 -19.73 33.65
C HIS A 778 -0.30 -19.13 34.88
N ALA A 779 -1.05 -18.96 35.97
CA ALA A 779 -0.50 -18.44 37.22
C ALA A 779 0.49 -19.42 37.85
N LEU A 780 0.20 -20.73 37.85
CA LEU A 780 1.10 -21.77 38.37
C LEU A 780 2.38 -21.92 37.54
N LEU A 781 2.29 -21.83 36.21
CA LEU A 781 3.47 -21.84 35.33
C LEU A 781 4.37 -20.66 35.65
N SER A 782 3.80 -19.45 35.71
CA SER A 782 4.55 -18.24 36.00
C SER A 782 5.16 -18.26 37.40
N LEU A 783 4.45 -18.83 38.38
CA LEU A 783 4.95 -19.02 39.74
C LEU A 783 6.10 -20.03 39.80
N SER A 784 6.01 -21.16 39.09
CA SER A 784 7.09 -22.15 39.00
C SER A 784 8.36 -21.53 38.40
N LEU A 785 8.24 -20.79 37.30
CA LEU A 785 9.37 -20.08 36.68
C LEU A 785 9.97 -19.04 37.63
N THR A 786 9.13 -18.31 38.37
CA THR A 786 9.59 -17.35 39.40
C THR A 786 10.40 -18.03 40.50
N HIS A 787 9.98 -19.20 40.97
CA HIS A 787 10.76 -19.99 41.93
C HIS A 787 12.10 -20.47 41.36
N SER A 788 12.14 -20.87 40.08
CA SER A 788 13.40 -21.19 39.41
C SER A 788 14.36 -19.99 39.35
N TYR A 789 13.87 -18.79 39.04
CA TYR A 789 14.69 -17.57 39.05
C TYR A 789 15.15 -17.15 40.46
N LEU A 790 14.40 -17.52 41.50
CA LEU A 790 14.84 -17.39 42.90
C LEU A 790 15.87 -18.47 43.31
N GLY A 791 16.16 -19.44 42.45
CA GLY A 791 17.01 -20.60 42.75
C GLY A 791 16.33 -21.68 43.61
N ASP A 792 15.03 -21.57 43.87
CA ASP A 792 14.24 -22.54 44.65
C ASP A 792 13.67 -23.63 43.73
N GLY A 793 14.56 -24.47 43.20
CA GLY A 793 14.21 -25.53 42.25
C GLY A 793 13.24 -26.58 42.79
N GLU A 794 13.20 -26.80 44.12
CA GLU A 794 12.25 -27.74 44.75
C GLU A 794 10.82 -27.19 44.68
N ARG A 795 10.59 -25.91 45.07
CA ARG A 795 9.27 -25.29 44.92
C ARG A 795 8.85 -25.15 43.46
N ALA A 796 9.80 -24.86 42.57
CA ALA A 796 9.52 -24.85 41.14
C ALA A 796 9.03 -26.21 40.64
N LEU A 797 9.63 -27.31 41.12
CA LEU A 797 9.24 -28.68 40.79
C LEU A 797 7.87 -29.04 41.37
N GLU A 798 7.57 -28.67 42.62
CA GLU A 798 6.23 -28.84 43.21
C GLU A 798 5.15 -28.15 42.37
N GLY A 799 5.41 -26.92 41.90
CA GLY A 799 4.52 -26.20 40.99
C GLY A 799 4.32 -26.92 39.65
N ALA A 800 5.40 -27.46 39.08
CA ALA A 800 5.35 -28.24 37.85
C ALA A 800 4.56 -29.56 38.01
N GLU A 801 4.68 -30.24 39.15
CA GLU A 801 3.90 -31.45 39.46
C GLU A 801 2.41 -31.14 39.62
N ARG A 802 2.07 -29.99 40.22
CA ARG A 802 0.67 -29.54 40.30
C ARG A 802 0.10 -29.24 38.92
N LEU A 803 0.86 -28.59 38.04
CA LEU A 803 0.49 -28.40 36.63
C LEU A 803 0.30 -29.72 35.89
N ALA A 804 1.18 -30.70 36.12
CA ALA A 804 1.07 -32.02 35.50
C ALA A 804 -0.23 -32.74 35.94
N ALA A 805 -0.63 -32.60 37.21
CA ALA A 805 -1.90 -33.14 37.68
C ALA A 805 -3.12 -32.48 36.99
N ILE A 806 -3.04 -31.18 36.70
CA ILE A 806 -4.07 -30.47 35.91
C ILE A 806 -4.07 -30.95 34.46
N ALA A 807 -2.90 -31.16 33.87
CA ALA A 807 -2.74 -31.71 32.52
C ALA A 807 -3.37 -33.10 32.40
N ASP A 808 -3.09 -33.99 33.35
CA ASP A 808 -3.63 -35.36 33.39
C ASP A 808 -5.15 -35.36 33.53
N ALA A 809 -5.71 -34.42 34.31
CA ALA A 809 -7.14 -34.31 34.51
C ALA A 809 -7.89 -33.73 33.29
N SER A 810 -7.26 -32.79 32.56
CA SER A 810 -7.86 -32.14 31.38
C SER A 810 -7.68 -32.95 30.10
N GLY A 811 -6.57 -33.69 29.99
CA GLY A 811 -6.14 -34.32 28.74
C GLY A 811 -5.67 -33.31 27.68
N ASP A 812 -5.46 -32.05 28.05
CA ASP A 812 -5.03 -31.00 27.12
C ASP A 812 -3.53 -31.09 26.83
N LEU A 813 -3.19 -31.09 25.54
CA LEU A 813 -1.82 -31.26 25.08
C LEU A 813 -0.96 -30.02 25.34
N LEU A 814 -1.54 -28.82 25.35
CA LEU A 814 -0.84 -27.58 25.62
C LEU A 814 -0.54 -27.44 27.12
N THR A 815 -1.50 -27.75 27.99
CA THR A 815 -1.30 -27.85 29.44
C THR A 815 -0.21 -28.88 29.77
N THR A 816 -0.21 -30.03 29.10
CA THR A 816 0.85 -31.05 29.23
C THR A 816 2.22 -30.48 28.86
N ALA A 817 2.31 -29.74 27.76
CA ALA A 817 3.56 -29.13 27.31
C ALA A 817 4.05 -28.05 28.29
N ARG A 818 3.15 -27.19 28.80
CA ARG A 818 3.48 -26.16 29.79
C ARG A 818 3.94 -26.75 31.13
N ALA A 819 3.29 -27.82 31.61
CA ALA A 819 3.75 -28.57 32.78
C ALA A 819 5.15 -29.16 32.57
N GLY A 820 5.40 -29.73 31.39
CA GLY A 820 6.72 -30.22 30.98
C GLY A 820 7.77 -29.11 31.00
N ASN A 821 7.46 -27.93 30.48
CA ASN A 821 8.37 -26.79 30.46
C ASN A 821 8.75 -26.34 31.88
N ALA A 822 7.75 -26.15 32.76
CA ALA A 822 7.97 -25.83 34.17
C ALA A 822 8.90 -26.86 34.84
N ARG A 823 8.66 -28.16 34.59
CA ARG A 823 9.48 -29.25 35.10
C ARG A 823 10.91 -29.21 34.57
N THR A 824 11.10 -28.97 33.29
CA THR A 824 12.43 -28.89 32.66
C THR A 824 13.27 -27.78 33.29
N ILE A 825 12.70 -26.59 33.49
CA ILE A 825 13.42 -25.46 34.10
C ILE A 825 13.69 -25.70 35.60
N ALA A 826 12.75 -26.31 36.33
CA ALA A 826 12.97 -26.70 37.73
C ALA A 826 14.14 -27.70 37.87
N LEU A 827 14.18 -28.73 37.01
CA LEU A 827 15.25 -29.72 37.00
C LEU A 827 16.61 -29.11 36.62
N LEU A 828 16.61 -28.15 35.69
CA LEU A 828 17.82 -27.38 35.32
C LEU A 828 18.35 -26.62 36.54
N THR A 829 17.48 -25.94 37.27
CA THR A 829 17.81 -25.18 38.49
C THR A 829 18.39 -26.10 39.58
N LEU A 830 17.85 -27.31 39.72
CA LEU A 830 18.37 -28.35 40.63
C LEU A 830 19.66 -29.02 40.15
N CYS A 831 20.22 -28.60 39.01
CA CYS A 831 21.39 -29.21 38.39
C CYS A 831 21.22 -30.71 38.06
N ARG A 832 19.99 -31.17 37.84
CA ARG A 832 19.66 -32.55 37.46
C ARG A 832 19.78 -32.71 35.94
N TRP A 833 21.01 -32.67 35.43
CA TRP A 833 21.29 -32.52 34.00
C TRP A 833 20.67 -33.61 33.12
N GLN A 834 20.82 -34.89 33.48
CA GLN A 834 20.23 -36.00 32.70
C GLN A 834 18.70 -35.93 32.69
N ASP A 835 18.07 -35.58 33.82
CA ASP A 835 16.62 -35.47 33.91
C ASP A 835 16.11 -34.25 33.13
N THR A 836 16.87 -33.15 33.13
CA THR A 836 16.60 -31.95 32.32
C THR A 836 16.57 -32.30 30.84
N ILE A 837 17.54 -33.11 30.38
CA ILE A 837 17.61 -33.56 28.98
C ILE A 837 16.38 -34.40 28.62
N ALA A 838 16.05 -35.39 29.44
CA ALA A 838 14.91 -36.27 29.20
C ALA A 838 13.56 -35.51 29.21
N ALA A 839 13.33 -34.69 30.24
CA ALA A 839 12.11 -33.89 30.38
C ALA A 839 11.98 -32.84 29.27
N GLY A 840 13.09 -32.21 28.86
CA GLY A 840 13.11 -31.26 27.74
C GLY A 840 12.68 -31.93 26.42
N ALA A 841 13.21 -33.12 26.12
CA ALA A 841 12.85 -33.86 24.90
C ALA A 841 11.37 -34.32 24.89
N GLU A 842 10.79 -34.65 26.04
CA GLU A 842 9.36 -34.90 26.20
C GLU A 842 8.54 -33.63 25.96
N THR A 843 8.95 -32.51 26.55
CA THR A 843 8.30 -31.21 26.42
C THR A 843 8.26 -30.71 24.98
N VAL A 844 9.38 -30.81 24.25
CA VAL A 844 9.44 -30.44 22.82
C VAL A 844 8.47 -31.28 21.99
N ARG A 845 8.34 -32.58 22.28
CA ARG A 845 7.36 -33.45 21.60
C ARG A 845 5.93 -33.05 21.93
N ALA A 846 5.64 -32.68 23.18
CA ALA A 846 4.32 -32.23 23.60
C ALA A 846 3.91 -30.92 22.89
N TYR A 847 4.78 -29.90 22.88
CA TYR A 847 4.51 -28.65 22.16
C TYR A 847 4.26 -28.90 20.66
N ARG A 848 5.11 -29.70 20.01
CA ARG A 848 4.92 -30.06 18.59
C ARG A 848 3.59 -30.77 18.33
N ALA A 849 3.14 -31.63 19.25
CA ALA A 849 1.86 -32.32 19.14
C ALA A 849 0.64 -31.41 19.39
N SER A 850 0.80 -30.39 20.25
CA SER A 850 -0.27 -29.42 20.55
C SER A 850 -0.55 -28.42 19.42
N GLY A 851 0.41 -28.22 18.50
CA GLY A 851 0.30 -27.25 17.41
C GLY A 851 0.65 -25.81 17.81
N THR A 852 1.01 -25.56 19.07
CA THR A 852 1.50 -24.27 19.58
C THR A 852 3.00 -24.36 19.89
N PRO A 853 3.90 -23.91 19.00
CA PRO A 853 5.34 -23.98 19.22
C PRO A 853 5.88 -22.97 20.25
N GLU A 854 5.00 -22.18 20.90
CA GLU A 854 5.26 -20.95 21.68
C GLU A 854 6.36 -21.01 22.76
N ALA A 855 6.80 -22.19 23.19
CA ALA A 855 7.82 -22.32 24.24
C ALA A 855 8.80 -23.49 24.03
N ILE A 856 8.88 -24.03 22.81
CA ILE A 856 9.86 -25.06 22.44
C ILE A 856 11.30 -24.60 22.73
N ALA A 857 11.60 -23.33 22.49
CA ALA A 857 12.92 -22.73 22.68
C ALA A 857 13.44 -22.88 24.12
N TYR A 858 12.59 -22.70 25.14
CA TYR A 858 12.99 -22.81 26.54
C TYR A 858 13.44 -24.24 26.88
N ALA A 859 12.66 -25.24 26.46
CA ALA A 859 13.00 -26.64 26.66
C ALA A 859 14.28 -27.04 25.91
N LEU A 860 14.50 -26.55 24.69
CA LEU A 860 15.73 -26.81 23.93
C LEU A 860 16.94 -26.10 24.56
N ASN A 861 16.77 -24.85 25.01
CA ASN A 861 17.82 -24.08 25.68
C ASN A 861 18.29 -24.75 26.97
N ALA A 862 17.35 -25.21 27.81
CA ALA A 862 17.66 -25.95 29.02
C ALA A 862 18.42 -27.26 28.74
N GLN A 863 18.03 -28.01 27.70
CA GLN A 863 18.77 -29.20 27.27
C GLN A 863 20.19 -28.84 26.84
N GLY A 864 20.35 -27.76 26.06
CA GLY A 864 21.64 -27.27 25.60
C GLY A 864 22.60 -26.96 26.73
N ILE A 865 22.13 -26.22 27.75
CA ILE A 865 22.90 -25.92 28.97
C ILE A 865 23.29 -27.22 29.70
N ALA A 866 22.35 -28.16 29.85
CA ALA A 866 22.61 -29.43 30.51
C ALA A 866 23.66 -30.28 29.78
N PHE A 867 23.68 -30.29 28.43
CA PHE A 867 24.73 -30.95 27.66
C PHE A 867 26.10 -30.29 27.84
N VAL A 868 26.16 -28.96 27.86
CA VAL A 868 27.41 -28.23 28.16
C VAL A 868 27.91 -28.57 29.57
N ALA A 869 27.02 -28.66 30.57
CA ALA A 869 27.37 -29.07 31.93
C ALA A 869 27.95 -30.50 32.02
N LEU A 870 27.55 -31.38 31.09
CA LEU A 870 28.01 -32.76 30.98
C LEU A 870 29.25 -32.94 30.08
N ASP A 871 29.95 -31.85 29.75
CA ASP A 871 31.13 -31.85 28.88
C ASP A 871 30.86 -32.38 27.45
N ALA A 872 29.63 -32.15 26.96
CA ALA A 872 29.19 -32.46 25.59
C ALA A 872 28.77 -31.16 24.84
N PRO A 873 29.69 -30.20 24.62
CA PRO A 873 29.35 -28.88 24.11
C PRO A 873 28.92 -28.87 22.63
N ALA A 874 29.29 -29.88 21.84
CA ALA A 874 28.88 -29.97 20.43
C ALA A 874 27.39 -30.32 20.30
N GLU A 875 26.92 -31.31 21.07
CA GLU A 875 25.51 -31.66 21.20
C GLU A 875 24.69 -30.51 21.78
N GLY A 876 25.24 -29.86 22.82
CA GLY A 876 24.63 -28.66 23.41
C GLY A 876 24.48 -27.52 22.39
N ALA A 877 25.50 -27.26 21.58
CA ALA A 877 25.45 -26.25 20.52
C ALA A 877 24.38 -26.55 19.47
N SER A 878 24.23 -27.81 19.05
CA SER A 878 23.18 -28.20 18.09
C SER A 878 21.78 -27.91 18.60
N LEU A 879 21.51 -28.19 19.88
CA LEU A 879 20.21 -27.90 20.50
C LEU A 879 20.00 -26.40 20.71
N LEU A 880 21.05 -25.64 21.02
CA LEU A 880 20.98 -24.19 21.18
C LEU A 880 20.82 -23.45 19.84
N GLU A 881 21.35 -23.98 18.75
CA GLU A 881 21.07 -23.51 17.39
C GLU A 881 19.58 -23.69 17.05
N GLU A 882 19.00 -24.85 17.37
CA GLU A 882 17.57 -25.11 17.22
C GLU A 882 16.73 -24.22 18.16
N ALA A 883 17.14 -24.07 19.42
CA ALA A 883 16.48 -23.19 20.39
C ALA A 883 16.45 -21.73 19.91
N CYS A 884 17.58 -21.25 19.38
CA CYS A 884 17.67 -19.92 18.78
C CYS A 884 16.75 -19.79 17.58
N HIS A 885 16.69 -20.80 16.70
CA HIS A 885 15.79 -20.77 15.55
C HIS A 885 14.32 -20.70 15.97
N GLU A 886 13.92 -21.54 16.92
CA GLU A 886 12.56 -21.55 17.47
C GLU A 886 12.25 -20.23 18.19
N ALA A 887 13.18 -19.68 18.98
CA ALA A 887 13.02 -18.39 19.65
C ALA A 887 12.88 -17.22 18.65
N SER A 888 13.62 -17.26 17.54
CA SER A 888 13.48 -16.30 16.45
C SER A 888 12.11 -16.40 15.76
N LEU A 889 11.57 -17.62 15.59
CA LEU A 889 10.22 -17.82 15.03
C LEU A 889 9.11 -17.28 15.96
N MET A 890 9.36 -17.24 17.28
CA MET A 890 8.46 -16.66 18.28
C MET A 890 8.64 -15.14 18.43
N GLU A 891 9.58 -14.56 17.69
CA GLU A 891 9.99 -13.15 17.74
C GLU A 891 10.07 -12.58 19.16
N ASN A 892 10.66 -13.36 20.07
CA ASN A 892 10.98 -12.96 21.44
C ASN A 892 12.48 -12.62 21.50
N PRO A 893 12.85 -11.33 21.38
CA PRO A 893 14.25 -10.93 21.30
C PRO A 893 15.01 -11.28 22.59
N ARG A 894 14.36 -11.23 23.75
CA ARG A 894 15.00 -11.66 24.99
C ARG A 894 15.37 -13.14 24.94
N SER A 895 14.43 -14.01 24.58
CA SER A 895 14.65 -15.45 24.53
C SER A 895 15.64 -15.85 23.43
N GLU A 896 15.59 -15.21 22.25
CA GLU A 896 16.61 -15.39 21.21
C GLU A 896 17.99 -14.96 21.74
N GLY A 897 18.07 -13.79 22.37
CA GLY A 897 19.31 -13.26 22.95
C GLY A 897 19.92 -14.19 24.00
N VAL A 898 19.08 -14.77 24.88
CA VAL A 898 19.47 -15.78 25.88
C VAL A 898 19.99 -17.05 25.20
N CYS A 899 19.27 -17.58 24.20
CA CYS A 899 19.72 -18.75 23.45
C CYS A 899 21.07 -18.51 22.75
N LEU A 900 21.25 -17.32 22.14
CA LEU A 900 22.51 -16.93 21.49
C LEU A 900 23.65 -16.78 22.50
N LEU A 901 23.39 -16.25 23.70
CA LEU A 901 24.38 -16.14 24.75
C LEU A 901 24.87 -17.53 25.19
N ASN A 902 23.93 -18.45 25.43
CA ASN A 902 24.23 -19.83 25.78
C ASN A 902 24.93 -20.58 24.63
N LEU A 903 24.51 -20.36 23.38
CA LEU A 903 25.18 -20.92 22.19
C LEU A 903 26.61 -20.41 22.05
N SER A 904 26.84 -19.12 22.30
CA SER A 904 28.18 -18.56 22.30
C SER A 904 29.07 -19.23 23.35
N TRP A 905 28.51 -19.52 24.52
CA TRP A 905 29.22 -20.26 25.56
C TRP A 905 29.49 -21.72 25.15
N ALA A 906 28.54 -22.40 24.53
CA ALA A 906 28.75 -23.75 24.01
C ALA A 906 29.89 -23.78 22.97
N TYR A 907 29.91 -22.82 22.03
CA TYR A 907 31.01 -22.65 21.08
C TYR A 907 32.34 -22.33 21.75
N TRP A 908 32.33 -21.58 22.85
CA TRP A 908 33.54 -21.34 23.63
C TRP A 908 34.10 -22.65 24.20
N CYS A 909 33.26 -23.47 24.82
CA CYS A 909 33.62 -24.77 25.37
C CYS A 909 34.09 -25.76 24.30
N ASP A 910 33.49 -25.72 23.11
CA ASP A 910 33.87 -26.54 21.95
C ASP A 910 35.15 -26.05 21.23
N GLY A 911 35.77 -24.96 21.70
CA GLY A 911 36.99 -24.40 21.10
C GLY A 911 36.77 -23.53 19.85
N ARG A 912 35.52 -23.27 19.47
CA ARG A 912 35.08 -22.48 18.30
C ARG A 912 35.03 -20.98 18.62
N HIS A 913 36.15 -20.41 19.05
CA HIS A 913 36.19 -19.05 19.63
C HIS A 913 35.78 -17.91 18.70
N GLN A 914 36.03 -18.01 17.39
CA GLN A 914 35.57 -16.96 16.46
C GLN A 914 34.04 -16.97 16.35
N GLN A 915 33.43 -18.14 16.26
CA GLN A 915 31.97 -18.26 16.25
C GLN A 915 31.36 -17.85 17.59
N SER A 916 32.02 -18.18 18.71
CA SER A 916 31.63 -17.66 20.03
C SER A 916 31.59 -16.12 20.04
N ALA A 917 32.63 -15.45 19.51
CA ALA A 917 32.66 -13.99 19.42
C ALA A 917 31.52 -13.42 18.57
N ASP A 918 31.34 -13.92 17.35
CA ASP A 918 30.34 -13.43 16.42
C ASP A 918 28.91 -13.66 16.94
N THR A 919 28.67 -14.83 17.57
CA THR A 919 27.38 -15.15 18.21
C THR A 919 27.11 -14.29 19.44
N ALA A 920 28.12 -14.01 20.28
CA ALA A 920 27.96 -13.16 21.45
C ALA A 920 27.65 -11.69 21.09
N GLU A 921 28.18 -11.18 19.97
CA GLU A 921 27.79 -9.85 19.48
C GLU A 921 26.34 -9.78 19.01
N ARG A 922 25.89 -10.84 18.34
CA ARG A 922 24.48 -10.98 17.98
C ARG A 922 23.62 -11.03 19.25
N ALA A 923 24.00 -11.84 20.23
CA ALA A 923 23.32 -11.89 21.53
C ALA A 923 23.23 -10.50 22.18
N ALA A 924 24.33 -9.76 22.26
CA ALA A 924 24.35 -8.40 22.82
C ALA A 924 23.42 -7.45 22.05
N THR A 925 23.40 -7.54 20.71
CA THR A 925 22.52 -6.69 19.89
C THR A 925 21.04 -6.98 20.17
N VAL A 926 20.66 -8.25 20.21
CA VAL A 926 19.27 -8.67 20.43
C VAL A 926 18.84 -8.40 21.88
N LEU A 927 19.70 -8.67 22.88
CA LEU A 927 19.42 -8.38 24.29
C LEU A 927 19.29 -6.88 24.57
N ARG A 928 20.08 -6.03 23.89
CA ARG A 928 19.92 -4.57 23.95
C ARG A 928 18.56 -4.11 23.43
N ILE A 929 18.12 -4.70 22.30
CA ILE A 929 16.80 -4.42 21.73
C ILE A 929 15.70 -4.81 22.72
N ALA A 930 15.88 -5.93 23.43
CA ALA A 930 14.97 -6.39 24.47
C ALA A 930 15.02 -5.57 25.78
N GLY A 931 15.96 -4.63 25.94
CA GLY A 931 16.20 -3.94 27.21
C GLY A 931 16.65 -4.86 28.34
N SER A 932 17.28 -6.00 28.00
CA SER A 932 17.64 -7.05 28.95
C SER A 932 18.91 -6.70 29.74
N ALA A 933 18.95 -7.07 31.02
CA ALA A 933 20.11 -6.85 31.89
C ALA A 933 21.37 -7.60 31.41
N GLU A 934 21.19 -8.71 30.69
CA GLU A 934 22.25 -9.62 30.25
C GLU A 934 23.02 -9.14 29.00
N GLU A 935 22.66 -7.98 28.44
CA GLU A 935 23.37 -7.35 27.32
C GLU A 935 24.87 -7.20 27.61
N GLU A 936 25.21 -6.72 28.80
CA GLU A 936 26.60 -6.50 29.24
C GLU A 936 27.38 -7.83 29.29
N ALA A 937 26.73 -8.91 29.73
CA ALA A 937 27.32 -10.23 29.79
C ALA A 937 27.70 -10.74 28.40
N ALA A 938 26.78 -10.61 27.43
CA ALA A 938 27.01 -10.98 26.04
C ALA A 938 28.15 -10.15 25.42
N ARG A 939 28.18 -8.84 25.65
CA ARG A 939 29.23 -7.97 25.11
C ARG A 939 30.61 -8.32 25.67
N SER A 940 30.68 -8.56 26.98
CA SER A 940 31.91 -8.97 27.66
C SER A 940 32.38 -10.36 27.21
N LEU A 941 31.46 -11.30 26.93
CA LEU A 941 31.81 -12.61 26.37
C LEU A 941 32.38 -12.50 24.94
N ALA A 942 31.81 -11.62 24.10
CA ALA A 942 32.33 -11.35 22.76
C ALA A 942 33.76 -10.81 22.79
N GLU A 943 34.03 -9.87 23.70
CA GLU A 943 35.38 -9.33 23.92
C GLU A 943 36.35 -10.45 24.34
N ALA A 944 35.97 -11.24 25.35
CA ALA A 944 36.79 -12.35 25.83
C ALA A 944 37.17 -13.31 24.70
N ALA A 945 36.21 -13.67 23.84
CA ALA A 945 36.41 -14.63 22.75
C ALA A 945 37.40 -14.12 21.70
N ARG A 946 37.40 -12.83 21.40
CA ARG A 946 38.30 -12.19 20.43
C ARG A 946 39.73 -12.10 20.89
N VAL A 947 39.93 -11.73 22.15
CA VAL A 947 41.26 -11.44 22.68
C VAL A 947 41.93 -12.67 23.28
N ARG A 948 41.19 -13.77 23.49
CA ARG A 948 41.67 -15.03 24.11
C ARG A 948 43.05 -15.49 23.66
N SER A 949 43.34 -15.48 22.35
CA SER A 949 44.62 -15.97 21.81
C SER A 949 45.77 -14.96 21.87
N ARG A 950 45.46 -13.65 21.93
CA ARG A 950 46.43 -12.56 21.88
C ARG A 950 46.75 -11.98 23.26
N ALA A 951 45.76 -11.93 24.14
CA ALA A 951 45.82 -11.35 25.47
C ALA A 951 44.97 -12.18 26.46
N PRO A 952 45.49 -13.32 26.95
CA PRO A 952 44.73 -14.24 27.80
C PRO A 952 44.34 -13.66 29.17
N GLN A 953 45.13 -12.71 29.71
CA GLN A 953 44.75 -11.99 30.94
C GLN A 953 43.55 -11.07 30.73
N ASP A 954 43.51 -10.35 29.59
CA ASP A 954 42.38 -9.48 29.23
C ASP A 954 41.13 -10.32 28.97
N ALA A 955 41.27 -11.49 28.32
CA ALA A 955 40.17 -12.43 28.13
C ALA A 955 39.60 -12.95 29.46
N ALA A 956 40.48 -13.27 30.42
CA ALA A 956 40.05 -13.67 31.76
C ALA A 956 39.33 -12.53 32.50
N ALA A 957 39.81 -11.29 32.38
CA ALA A 957 39.12 -10.12 32.95
C ALA A 957 37.73 -9.90 32.32
N ALA A 958 37.62 -10.03 31.00
CA ALA A 958 36.36 -9.93 30.28
C ALA A 958 35.36 -11.03 30.68
N LEU A 959 35.80 -12.29 30.84
CA LEU A 959 34.96 -13.37 31.37
C LEU A 959 34.44 -13.08 32.79
N ARG A 960 35.26 -12.49 33.67
CA ARG A 960 34.80 -12.10 35.01
C ARG A 960 33.76 -10.99 34.97
N ARG A 961 33.90 -10.01 34.05
CA ARG A 961 32.87 -9.00 33.82
C ARG A 961 31.58 -9.62 33.29
N ALA A 962 31.69 -10.55 32.35
CA ALA A 962 30.54 -11.27 31.83
C ALA A 962 29.80 -12.03 32.95
N ALA A 963 30.54 -12.73 33.82
CA ALA A 963 29.97 -13.42 34.97
C ALA A 963 29.28 -12.47 35.96
N ALA A 964 29.88 -11.31 36.24
CA ALA A 964 29.33 -10.32 37.16
C ALA A 964 28.05 -9.63 36.63
N ALA A 965 27.83 -9.66 35.31
CA ALA A 965 26.66 -9.11 34.64
C ALA A 965 25.50 -10.12 34.49
N LEU A 966 25.63 -11.33 35.03
CA LEU A 966 24.59 -12.35 35.05
C LEU A 966 23.98 -12.43 36.46
N ASP A 967 22.65 -12.47 36.56
CA ASP A 967 21.91 -12.22 37.81
C ASP A 967 21.23 -13.44 38.46
N GLY A 968 21.74 -14.65 38.20
CA GLY A 968 21.17 -15.87 38.80
C GLY A 968 19.97 -16.45 38.03
N ASN A 969 19.65 -15.89 36.86
CA ASN A 969 18.73 -16.51 35.90
C ASN A 969 19.17 -17.96 35.56
N ALA A 970 18.35 -18.94 35.95
CA ALA A 970 18.62 -20.36 35.78
C ALA A 970 18.67 -20.81 34.30
N GLU A 971 18.11 -20.03 33.38
CA GLU A 971 18.06 -20.32 31.94
C GLU A 971 19.26 -19.79 31.17
N ILE A 972 20.24 -19.24 31.89
CA ILE A 972 21.49 -18.73 31.33
C ILE A 972 22.65 -19.53 31.91
N VAL A 973 23.72 -19.64 31.13
CA VAL A 973 24.99 -20.21 31.58
C VAL A 973 25.38 -19.72 32.98
N ALA A 974 25.76 -20.65 33.86
CA ALA A 974 26.08 -20.32 35.24
C ALA A 974 27.30 -19.38 35.33
N PRO A 975 27.23 -18.26 36.10
CA PRO A 975 28.34 -17.33 36.26
C PRO A 975 29.64 -18.00 36.75
N ALA A 976 29.50 -19.02 37.61
CA ALA A 976 30.61 -19.79 38.16
C ALA A 976 31.45 -20.49 37.07
N TRP A 977 30.84 -20.91 35.97
CA TRP A 977 31.54 -21.59 34.87
C TRP A 977 32.44 -20.62 34.09
N LEU A 978 32.00 -19.36 33.95
CA LEU A 978 32.76 -18.29 33.34
C LEU A 978 33.95 -17.91 34.22
N THR A 979 33.75 -17.78 35.54
CA THR A 979 34.84 -17.46 36.48
C THR A 979 35.89 -18.58 36.55
N ASP A 980 35.48 -19.84 36.59
CA ASP A 980 36.38 -21.00 36.59
C ASP A 980 37.25 -21.05 35.31
N HIS A 981 36.66 -20.76 34.15
CA HIS A 981 37.41 -20.63 32.90
C HIS A 981 38.35 -19.41 32.89
N ALA A 982 37.95 -18.29 33.47
CA ALA A 982 38.79 -17.11 33.63
C ALA A 982 40.04 -17.44 34.47
N ASP A 983 39.87 -18.18 35.57
CA ASP A 983 40.96 -18.57 36.45
C ASP A 983 41.92 -19.53 35.75
N ARG A 984 41.41 -20.52 35.00
CA ARG A 984 42.24 -21.39 34.16
C ARG A 984 43.01 -20.64 33.08
N LEU A 985 42.40 -19.64 32.44
CA LEU A 985 43.06 -18.80 31.42
C LEU A 985 44.16 -17.94 32.03
N ALA A 986 43.90 -17.32 33.19
CA ALA A 986 44.87 -16.50 33.90
C ALA A 986 46.08 -17.34 34.37
N ALA A 987 45.85 -18.54 34.91
CA ALA A 987 46.91 -19.43 35.36
C ALA A 987 47.82 -19.92 34.21
N ARG A 988 47.27 -20.11 33.00
CA ARG A 988 48.05 -20.48 31.80
C ARG A 988 48.87 -19.32 31.24
N ALA A 989 48.46 -18.07 31.49
CA ALA A 989 49.14 -16.87 31.02
C ALA A 989 50.35 -16.49 31.89
N ASP A 990 50.40 -16.95 33.14
CA ASP A 990 51.50 -16.68 34.09
C ASP A 990 52.03 -17.98 34.71
N PRO A 991 52.91 -18.73 34.01
CA PRO A 991 53.43 -20.00 34.50
C PRO A 991 54.32 -19.89 35.75
N ALA A 992 54.69 -18.67 36.18
CA ALA A 992 55.47 -18.45 37.40
C ALA A 992 54.62 -18.55 38.69
N ALA A 993 53.30 -18.43 38.61
CA ALA A 993 52.40 -18.52 39.75
C ALA A 993 52.00 -19.96 40.12
N GLY A 994 52.06 -20.90 39.17
CA GLY A 994 51.66 -22.31 39.37
C GLY A 994 52.68 -23.18 40.11
N ALA A 995 53.90 -22.69 40.35
CA ALA A 995 54.97 -23.45 41.02
C ALA A 995 55.02 -23.28 42.55
N GLN A 996 54.04 -22.61 43.17
CA GLN A 996 54.00 -22.39 44.63
C GLN A 996 52.89 -23.17 45.37
N HIS A 997 52.20 -24.10 44.70
CA HIS A 997 51.16 -24.94 45.35
C HIS A 997 51.39 -26.46 45.30
N ASP A 998 52.52 -26.92 44.76
CA ASP A 998 53.04 -28.27 45.04
C ASP A 998 54.33 -28.13 45.86
N GLY A 999 54.16 -28.01 47.19
CA GLY A 999 55.22 -27.95 48.19
C GLY A 999 54.71 -28.33 49.56
#